data_AF-A0A6L9LCS1-F1
#
_entry.id   AF-A0A6L9LCS1-F1
#
_cell.length_a   1.000
_cell.length_b   1.000
_cell.length_c   1.000
_cell.angle_alpha   90.00
_cell.angle_beta   90.00
_cell.angle_gamma   90.00
#
_symmetry.space_group_name_H-M   'P 1'
#
loop_
_entity.id
_entity.type
_entity.pdbx_description
1 polymer ?
#
loop_
_entity_poly.entity_id
_entity_poly.type
_entity_poly.pdbx_seq_one_letter_code
_entity_poly.pdbx_strand_id
1 'polypeptide(L)'
;MKKHIISACLVGWLLLAGQSVSAQSKSKPSFSGIYPQLAMYNNEGECGTGAVVPWAGRLWVVTYGPHLPFGSSDKLYEITPDLKQIVRPESIGGTPANRMIHSESQQLFIGPYAIDAKAHVRTIPYKVMPGRHTGNARHLTDPKGKIYYGTMEEGFYEVDVNTLTPTMLYEDGNVQRKKEDDVSNNLQTNLLPGVHGKGVYSGQGVMVYSNNGEPGQKALEQFDVDAGSLSEWNGKDWTVIRRNQFVEVTGPGGIYGNKNPDTDPIWATGWDHKSVLLGVRDKATGWRFFRLPKASHSYDGAHGWNTEWPRIRDIGSAQKPDYLMTMHGMFWTFPGTFTTANTAGIRPRTAYLKVIGDFARWNNQLVFGCDDSAQKEFLNKRKTKGNIEGPGQSNSNLWFTPLNLPDQLGPNTAEGAVWQNESIKANVASEPFLFAGWANRSAWVQNNGDADVTVTFEVDKTGNGNWTTLQTAKIGANNASHVTFPANAAGEWIRLKSDKATTLTAHFSYATHDARATSANAMFNGLSTVTSATTAGGLMYGLGKNRRALALAAQTYQGGKPTDVGYYELSADMKLVRKDNPDDQAFIKSKFAIPQQVVTIDKASVLIVDDKGRRWRLPLGNNAFTDLTNQAALRICREVATERDLLNCHGTFYELPAENADGYAKIRPVASHNLRVNDYASYRGLLVMTGIDLNAAAKNEHIIVSDDKKAAVWAGAIDDLWKLGKPTGHGGPWNATSVKANETSDPYLIGFYDQRSVQLSHKATTPVTFTIEADPVGTGVWMPYKTITVAPGKASTFAFPADFQARWIRFKTDRACEATTLLEYK
;
A
#
# COMPACT_ATOMS: atom_id res chain seq x y z
N MET A 1 -76.49 18.50 -1.52
CA MET A 1 -75.12 19.02 -1.28
C MET A 1 -74.64 18.93 0.18
N LYS A 2 -75.04 17.90 0.96
CA LYS A 2 -74.53 17.69 2.35
C LYS A 2 -74.00 16.28 2.62
N LYS A 3 -73.92 15.40 1.61
CA LYS A 3 -73.40 14.02 1.74
C LYS A 3 -72.02 13.76 1.10
N HIS A 4 -71.45 14.74 0.40
CA HIS A 4 -70.13 14.58 -0.25
C HIS A 4 -68.99 15.36 0.43
N ILE A 5 -69.28 16.12 1.49
CA ILE A 5 -68.25 16.88 2.21
C ILE A 5 -67.65 16.05 3.37
N ILE A 6 -68.42 15.15 3.98
CA ILE A 6 -67.95 14.35 5.12
C ILE A 6 -67.02 13.20 4.68
N SER A 7 -67.23 12.60 3.49
CA SER A 7 -66.32 11.58 2.95
C SER A 7 -64.98 12.15 2.44
N ALA A 8 -64.94 13.42 2.03
CA ALA A 8 -63.68 14.06 1.60
C ALA A 8 -62.77 14.42 2.79
N CYS A 9 -63.34 14.79 3.94
CA CYS A 9 -62.57 15.11 5.14
C CYS A 9 -61.98 13.86 5.84
N LEU A 10 -62.62 12.69 5.76
CA LEU A 10 -62.13 11.45 6.36
C LEU A 10 -60.98 10.79 5.56
N VAL A 11 -60.97 10.94 4.22
CA VAL A 11 -59.87 10.45 3.37
C VAL A 11 -58.63 11.36 3.49
N GLY A 12 -58.82 12.66 3.72
CA GLY A 12 -57.72 13.60 3.99
C GLY A 12 -56.99 13.36 5.32
N TRP A 13 -57.70 12.89 6.36
CA TRP A 13 -57.11 12.59 7.67
C TRP A 13 -56.39 11.23 7.73
N LEU A 14 -56.81 10.25 6.94
CA LEU A 14 -56.13 8.95 6.84
C LEU A 14 -54.86 8.99 5.97
N LEU A 15 -54.70 10.00 5.11
CA LEU A 15 -53.48 10.21 4.31
C LEU A 15 -52.39 11.03 5.02
N LEU A 16 -52.72 11.68 6.15
CA LEU A 16 -51.77 12.48 6.94
C LEU A 16 -51.25 11.78 8.21
N ALA A 17 -51.80 10.62 8.57
CA ALA A 17 -51.38 9.85 9.75
C ALA A 17 -50.30 8.78 9.46
N GLY A 18 -49.79 8.70 8.23
CA GLY A 18 -48.84 7.67 7.79
C GLY A 18 -47.43 8.17 7.42
N GLN A 19 -47.13 9.45 7.58
CA GLN A 19 -45.76 9.92 7.45
C GLN A 19 -45.07 9.78 8.80
N SER A 20 -44.40 8.64 9.00
CA SER A 20 -43.32 8.57 9.98
C SER A 20 -42.32 9.67 9.62
N VAL A 21 -42.41 10.82 10.29
CA VAL A 21 -41.33 11.79 10.35
C VAL A 21 -40.22 11.05 11.11
N SER A 22 -39.42 10.26 10.41
CA SER A 22 -38.11 9.88 10.91
C SER A 22 -37.39 11.18 11.15
N ALA A 23 -37.25 11.55 12.42
CA ALA A 23 -36.34 12.59 12.84
C ALA A 23 -35.03 12.33 12.08
N GLN A 24 -34.65 13.26 11.21
CA GLN A 24 -33.45 13.13 10.40
C GLN A 24 -32.29 13.00 11.40
N SER A 25 -31.76 11.79 11.52
CA SER A 25 -30.62 11.50 12.39
C SER A 25 -29.53 12.51 12.02
N LYS A 26 -28.98 13.22 13.01
CA LYS A 26 -27.88 14.16 12.76
C LYS A 26 -26.82 13.42 11.94
N SER A 27 -26.45 13.99 10.79
CA SER A 27 -25.42 13.40 9.94
C SER A 27 -24.15 13.20 10.77
N LYS A 28 -23.71 11.94 10.90
CA LYS A 28 -22.49 11.61 11.64
C LYS A 28 -21.29 12.21 10.90
N PRO A 29 -20.27 12.74 11.61
CA PRO A 29 -19.08 13.29 10.95
C PRO A 29 -18.45 12.26 10.00
N SER A 30 -18.01 12.74 8.84
CA SER A 30 -17.35 11.93 7.82
C SER A 30 -16.31 12.79 7.10
N PHE A 31 -15.12 12.25 6.93
CA PHE A 31 -14.01 12.94 6.27
C PHE A 31 -13.49 12.02 5.19
N SER A 32 -13.67 12.42 3.93
CA SER A 32 -13.27 11.62 2.76
C SER A 32 -13.82 10.18 2.77
N GLY A 33 -15.03 10.00 3.31
CA GLY A 33 -15.69 8.70 3.41
C GLY A 33 -15.28 7.85 4.61
N ILE A 34 -14.49 8.40 5.54
CA ILE A 34 -14.11 7.75 6.79
C ILE A 34 -14.98 8.31 7.91
N TYR A 35 -15.60 7.40 8.65
CA TYR A 35 -16.53 7.71 9.73
C TYR A 35 -15.85 7.43 11.08
N PRO A 36 -15.41 8.45 11.84
CA PRO A 36 -14.58 8.25 13.04
C PRO A 36 -15.26 7.42 14.13
N GLN A 37 -16.60 7.46 14.21
CA GLN A 37 -17.38 6.65 15.14
C GLN A 37 -17.37 5.14 14.83
N LEU A 38 -16.97 4.73 13.62
CA LEU A 38 -16.85 3.32 13.24
C LEU A 38 -15.47 2.73 13.56
N ALA A 39 -14.53 3.52 14.05
CA ALA A 39 -13.19 3.04 14.37
C ALA A 39 -13.23 1.93 15.42
N MET A 40 -12.49 0.86 15.12
CA MET A 40 -12.40 -0.38 15.88
C MET A 40 -11.06 -0.41 16.61
N TYR A 41 -11.08 -0.81 17.87
CA TYR A 41 -9.92 -0.78 18.78
C TYR A 41 -9.83 -2.10 19.53
N ASN A 42 -8.61 -2.51 19.83
CA ASN A 42 -8.31 -3.66 20.67
C ASN A 42 -7.23 -3.29 21.72
N ASN A 43 -6.66 -4.28 22.41
CA ASN A 43 -5.67 -4.13 23.47
C ASN A 43 -4.28 -4.64 23.03
N GLU A 44 -4.17 -5.13 21.80
CA GLU A 44 -3.01 -5.80 21.25
C GLU A 44 -2.14 -4.82 20.43
N GLY A 45 -0.97 -5.28 19.97
CA GLY A 45 0.02 -4.45 19.27
C GLY A 45 -0.43 -3.92 17.89
N GLU A 46 -1.47 -4.52 17.32
CA GLU A 46 -2.05 -4.23 16.01
C GLU A 46 -3.56 -4.41 16.09
N CYS A 47 -4.33 -3.74 15.25
CA CYS A 47 -5.79 -3.90 15.15
C CYS A 47 -6.18 -3.73 13.68
N GLY A 48 -5.92 -4.73 12.84
CA GLY A 48 -6.26 -4.68 11.43
C GLY A 48 -7.66 -5.21 11.14
N THR A 49 -8.19 -4.91 9.95
CA THR A 49 -9.47 -5.47 9.47
C THR A 49 -9.23 -6.74 8.65
N GLY A 50 -9.60 -7.90 9.18
CA GLY A 50 -9.34 -9.20 8.54
C GLY A 50 -10.33 -9.55 7.42
N ALA A 51 -11.60 -9.16 7.58
CA ALA A 51 -12.64 -9.41 6.58
C ALA A 51 -13.75 -8.36 6.60
N VAL A 52 -14.29 -8.05 5.43
CA VAL A 52 -15.45 -7.17 5.22
C VAL A 52 -16.44 -7.87 4.29
N VAL A 53 -17.63 -8.22 4.80
CA VAL A 53 -18.60 -9.04 4.06
C VAL A 53 -20.05 -8.53 4.21
N PRO A 54 -20.69 -8.12 3.11
CA PRO A 54 -22.13 -7.90 3.06
C PRO A 54 -22.89 -9.22 3.17
N TRP A 55 -23.72 -9.39 4.19
CA TRP A 55 -24.54 -10.58 4.40
C TRP A 55 -25.76 -10.27 5.26
N ALA A 56 -26.91 -10.90 4.95
CA ALA A 56 -28.17 -10.72 5.68
C ALA A 56 -28.60 -9.24 5.89
N GLY A 57 -28.37 -8.38 4.89
CA GLY A 57 -28.73 -6.95 4.96
C GLY A 57 -27.87 -6.12 5.93
N ARG A 58 -26.71 -6.66 6.33
CA ARG A 58 -25.72 -6.04 7.21
C ARG A 58 -24.34 -6.07 6.55
N LEU A 59 -23.45 -5.22 7.05
CA LEU A 59 -22.03 -5.32 6.77
C LEU A 59 -21.34 -5.94 7.97
N TRP A 60 -20.74 -7.11 7.79
CA TRP A 60 -19.99 -7.83 8.81
C TRP A 60 -18.52 -7.53 8.69
N VAL A 61 -17.89 -7.23 9.82
CA VAL A 61 -16.47 -6.89 9.89
C VAL A 61 -15.84 -7.63 11.07
N VAL A 62 -14.67 -8.22 10.86
CA VAL A 62 -13.88 -8.83 11.94
C VAL A 62 -12.51 -8.14 12.00
N THR A 63 -12.09 -7.77 13.20
CA THR A 63 -10.71 -7.29 13.43
C THR A 63 -9.80 -8.41 13.90
N TYR A 64 -8.50 -8.17 13.81
CA TYR A 64 -7.48 -9.07 14.32
C TYR A 64 -6.35 -8.32 15.04
N GLY A 65 -5.70 -9.03 15.96
CA GLY A 65 -4.42 -8.65 16.57
C GLY A 65 -3.25 -9.50 16.03
N PRO A 66 -2.00 -9.12 16.34
CA PRO A 66 -0.80 -9.76 15.79
C PRO A 66 -0.52 -11.10 16.50
N HIS A 67 -0.65 -12.21 15.79
CA HIS A 67 -0.32 -13.56 16.31
C HIS A 67 -1.16 -14.05 17.51
N LEU A 68 -2.49 -14.03 17.43
CA LEU A 68 -3.44 -14.44 18.48
C LEU A 68 -4.21 -15.74 18.09
N PRO A 69 -3.60 -16.93 18.15
CA PRO A 69 -4.22 -18.20 17.74
C PRO A 69 -5.29 -18.75 18.71
N PHE A 70 -5.45 -18.15 19.90
CA PHE A 70 -6.32 -18.64 20.96
C PHE A 70 -7.36 -17.61 21.44
N GLY A 71 -7.64 -16.58 20.63
CA GLY A 71 -8.55 -15.49 20.97
C GLY A 71 -7.85 -14.25 21.51
N SER A 72 -8.56 -13.12 21.52
CA SER A 72 -8.02 -11.80 21.86
C SER A 72 -9.14 -10.82 22.24
N SER A 73 -8.79 -9.55 22.43
CA SER A 73 -9.79 -8.49 22.63
C SER A 73 -10.47 -8.01 21.33
N ASP A 74 -10.03 -8.48 20.16
CA ASP A 74 -10.65 -8.22 18.85
C ASP A 74 -12.12 -8.62 18.77
N LYS A 75 -12.82 -8.04 17.81
CA LYS A 75 -14.28 -8.09 17.76
C LYS A 75 -14.84 -8.49 16.39
N LEU A 76 -15.95 -9.20 16.43
CA LEU A 76 -16.93 -9.26 15.35
C LEU A 76 -17.90 -8.08 15.47
N TYR A 77 -18.03 -7.33 14.39
CA TYR A 77 -18.90 -6.17 14.27
C TYR A 77 -20.00 -6.44 13.24
N GLU A 78 -21.22 -6.05 13.60
CA GLU A 78 -22.35 -5.92 12.70
C GLU A 78 -22.61 -4.43 12.46
N ILE A 79 -22.61 -4.00 11.20
CA ILE A 79 -22.91 -2.62 10.80
C ILE A 79 -24.21 -2.60 10.01
N THR A 80 -25.13 -1.77 10.49
CA THR A 80 -26.44 -1.51 9.89
C THR A 80 -26.35 -0.47 8.76
N PRO A 81 -27.32 -0.43 7.81
CA PRO A 81 -27.33 0.56 6.73
C PRO A 81 -27.26 2.02 7.18
N ASP A 82 -27.74 2.37 8.37
CA ASP A 82 -27.64 3.70 8.99
C ASP A 82 -26.31 3.93 9.76
N LEU A 83 -25.31 3.08 9.49
CA LEU A 83 -23.96 3.13 10.07
C LEU A 83 -23.96 3.05 11.59
N LYS A 84 -24.91 2.32 12.20
CA LYS A 84 -24.80 1.91 13.61
C LYS A 84 -23.95 0.64 13.68
N GLN A 85 -22.85 0.74 14.42
CA GLN A 85 -21.96 -0.37 14.72
C GLN A 85 -22.45 -1.11 15.98
N ILE A 86 -22.52 -2.43 15.90
CA ILE A 86 -22.92 -3.31 16.98
C ILE A 86 -21.77 -4.30 17.20
N VAL A 87 -21.21 -4.31 18.41
CA VAL A 87 -20.24 -5.33 18.82
C VAL A 87 -21.01 -6.59 19.19
N ARG A 88 -20.70 -7.71 18.53
CA ARG A 88 -21.38 -8.97 18.77
C ARG A 88 -20.90 -9.63 20.07
N PRO A 89 -21.81 -10.03 20.99
CA PRO A 89 -21.43 -10.68 22.25
C PRO A 89 -20.80 -12.07 22.04
N GLU A 90 -21.02 -12.68 20.88
CA GLU A 90 -20.47 -14.00 20.51
C GLU A 90 -18.96 -13.94 20.20
N SER A 91 -18.38 -12.74 20.14
CA SER A 91 -17.01 -12.49 19.72
C SER A 91 -15.96 -12.98 20.72
N ILE A 92 -15.00 -13.77 20.22
CA ILE A 92 -13.86 -14.31 20.97
C ILE A 92 -12.49 -13.84 20.46
N GLY A 93 -12.46 -12.89 19.52
CA GLY A 93 -11.24 -12.29 18.98
C GLY A 93 -10.36 -13.27 18.19
N GLY A 94 -9.04 -13.06 18.23
CA GLY A 94 -7.99 -13.87 17.59
C GLY A 94 -7.32 -13.16 16.41
N THR A 95 -6.66 -13.93 15.53
CA THR A 95 -6.17 -13.44 14.22
C THR A 95 -6.90 -14.03 13.01
N PRO A 96 -8.20 -13.69 12.79
CA PRO A 96 -8.94 -14.16 11.64
C PRO A 96 -8.83 -13.21 10.42
N ALA A 97 -8.64 -13.79 9.23
CA ALA A 97 -8.83 -13.12 7.93
C ALA A 97 -9.62 -13.99 6.93
N ASN A 98 -10.09 -15.16 7.37
CA ASN A 98 -10.91 -16.07 6.59
C ASN A 98 -12.35 -15.56 6.46
N ARG A 99 -12.93 -15.79 5.28
CA ARG A 99 -14.36 -15.57 5.04
C ARG A 99 -14.83 -16.43 3.87
N MET A 100 -16.07 -16.90 3.95
CA MET A 100 -16.78 -17.55 2.85
C MET A 100 -18.29 -17.47 3.07
N ILE A 101 -19.04 -17.08 2.03
CA ILE A 101 -20.49 -17.29 2.01
C ILE A 101 -20.74 -18.69 1.45
N HIS A 102 -21.11 -19.61 2.32
CA HIS A 102 -21.34 -21.00 1.98
C HIS A 102 -22.77 -21.17 1.47
N SER A 103 -22.90 -21.38 0.15
CA SER A 103 -24.21 -21.37 -0.53
C SER A 103 -25.10 -22.53 -0.10
N GLU A 104 -24.52 -23.69 0.18
CA GLU A 104 -25.24 -24.91 0.49
C GLU A 104 -25.93 -24.84 1.86
N SER A 105 -25.28 -24.16 2.82
CA SER A 105 -25.81 -24.01 4.18
C SER A 105 -26.47 -22.66 4.43
N GLN A 106 -26.42 -21.72 3.47
CA GLN A 106 -26.91 -20.35 3.60
C GLN A 106 -26.34 -19.65 4.85
N GLN A 107 -25.03 -19.76 5.03
CA GLN A 107 -24.31 -19.17 6.15
C GLN A 107 -23.08 -18.41 5.66
N LEU A 108 -22.79 -17.27 6.30
CA LEU A 108 -21.49 -16.63 6.24
C LEU A 108 -20.59 -17.24 7.32
N PHE A 109 -19.50 -17.86 6.91
CA PHE A 109 -18.38 -18.20 7.77
C PHE A 109 -17.35 -17.08 7.72
N ILE A 110 -17.04 -16.47 8.87
CA ILE A 110 -16.11 -15.34 8.99
C ILE A 110 -15.37 -15.48 10.32
N GLY A 111 -14.04 -15.57 10.30
CA GLY A 111 -13.32 -15.95 11.52
C GLY A 111 -13.79 -17.30 12.09
N PRO A 112 -13.87 -17.43 13.42
CA PRO A 112 -14.46 -18.60 14.09
C PRO A 112 -16.00 -18.58 14.12
N TYR A 113 -16.66 -17.69 13.37
CA TYR A 113 -18.11 -17.49 13.45
C TYR A 113 -18.85 -18.04 12.22
N ALA A 114 -20.04 -18.58 12.46
CA ALA A 114 -21.01 -18.94 11.43
C ALA A 114 -22.29 -18.12 11.63
N ILE A 115 -22.73 -17.42 10.59
CA ILE A 115 -23.82 -16.44 10.63
C ILE A 115 -24.88 -16.85 9.63
N ASP A 116 -26.08 -17.18 10.12
CA ASP A 116 -27.19 -17.60 9.25
C ASP A 116 -27.81 -16.43 8.45
N ALA A 117 -28.73 -16.75 7.54
CA ALA A 117 -29.45 -15.76 6.74
C ALA A 117 -30.36 -14.80 7.56
N LYS A 118 -30.58 -15.10 8.85
CA LYS A 118 -31.32 -14.28 9.81
C LYS A 118 -30.41 -13.51 10.77
N ALA A 119 -29.09 -13.50 10.52
CA ALA A 119 -28.08 -12.85 11.34
C ALA A 119 -27.89 -13.44 12.76
N HIS A 120 -28.27 -14.71 12.98
CA HIS A 120 -27.87 -15.41 14.21
C HIS A 120 -26.43 -15.87 14.10
N VAL A 121 -25.63 -15.55 15.11
CA VAL A 121 -24.20 -15.86 15.16
C VAL A 121 -23.99 -17.08 16.05
N ARG A 122 -23.17 -18.03 15.57
CA ARG A 122 -22.65 -19.17 16.34
C ARG A 122 -21.13 -19.16 16.28
N THR A 123 -20.48 -19.58 17.34
CA THR A 123 -19.02 -19.50 17.50
C THR A 123 -18.41 -20.88 17.64
N ILE A 124 -17.33 -21.13 16.90
CA ILE A 124 -16.45 -22.29 17.05
C ILE A 124 -15.37 -21.91 18.07
N PRO A 125 -15.31 -22.53 19.26
CA PRO A 125 -14.31 -22.17 20.26
C PRO A 125 -12.88 -22.52 19.80
N TYR A 126 -11.91 -21.62 20.02
CA TYR A 126 -10.49 -21.91 19.76
C TYR A 126 -9.95 -23.12 20.53
N LYS A 127 -10.60 -23.53 21.63
CA LYS A 127 -10.26 -24.76 22.36
C LYS A 127 -10.37 -26.02 21.50
N VAL A 128 -11.28 -26.04 20.53
CA VAL A 128 -11.51 -27.19 19.64
C VAL A 128 -11.01 -26.96 18.20
N MET A 129 -10.76 -25.71 17.82
CA MET A 129 -10.17 -25.33 16.52
C MET A 129 -9.18 -24.17 16.69
N PRO A 130 -8.01 -24.41 17.29
CA PRO A 130 -7.01 -23.38 17.51
C PRO A 130 -6.37 -22.91 16.20
N GLY A 131 -5.81 -21.70 16.23
CA GLY A 131 -5.01 -21.16 15.13
C GLY A 131 -5.50 -19.82 14.62
N ARG A 132 -4.69 -19.21 13.76
CA ARG A 132 -4.97 -17.93 13.10
C ARG A 132 -5.71 -18.20 11.79
N HIS A 133 -7.04 -18.24 11.79
CA HIS A 133 -7.83 -18.64 10.62
C HIS A 133 -7.61 -17.68 9.44
N THR A 134 -7.01 -18.15 8.34
CA THR A 134 -6.56 -17.29 7.23
C THR A 134 -7.42 -17.42 5.98
N GLY A 135 -7.98 -18.62 5.72
CA GLY A 135 -8.88 -18.84 4.60
C GLY A 135 -9.85 -20.00 4.82
N ASN A 136 -10.95 -19.96 4.06
CA ASN A 136 -11.97 -21.00 4.01
C ASN A 136 -12.10 -21.49 2.56
N ALA A 137 -12.44 -22.76 2.37
CA ALA A 137 -12.66 -23.33 1.05
C ALA A 137 -13.84 -24.32 1.03
N ARG A 138 -14.46 -24.51 -0.14
CA ARG A 138 -15.48 -25.55 -0.32
C ARG A 138 -14.85 -26.92 -0.12
N HIS A 139 -15.60 -27.82 0.48
CA HIS A 139 -15.11 -29.18 0.66
C HIS A 139 -15.02 -29.92 -0.69
N LEU A 140 -13.97 -30.72 -0.90
CA LEU A 140 -13.71 -31.36 -2.20
C LEU A 140 -14.75 -32.43 -2.55
N THR A 141 -15.19 -33.22 -1.56
CA THR A 141 -16.10 -34.36 -1.78
C THR A 141 -17.50 -34.20 -1.15
N ASP A 142 -17.64 -33.55 0.01
CA ASP A 142 -18.92 -33.20 0.65
C ASP A 142 -19.12 -31.68 0.85
N PRO A 143 -19.28 -30.89 -0.23
CA PRO A 143 -19.53 -29.44 -0.13
C PRO A 143 -20.91 -29.09 0.44
N LYS A 144 -21.82 -30.06 0.62
CA LYS A 144 -23.13 -29.80 1.22
C LYS A 144 -23.07 -29.82 2.74
N GLY A 145 -22.34 -30.79 3.31
CA GLY A 145 -22.22 -30.97 4.76
C GLY A 145 -21.03 -30.26 5.38
N LYS A 146 -19.98 -29.96 4.60
CA LYS A 146 -18.68 -29.54 5.16
C LYS A 146 -18.05 -28.34 4.46
N ILE A 147 -17.20 -27.65 5.20
CA ILE A 147 -16.32 -26.56 4.74
C ILE A 147 -14.91 -26.79 5.28
N TYR A 148 -13.88 -26.38 4.54
CA TYR A 148 -12.50 -26.38 5.02
C TYR A 148 -12.10 -25.05 5.64
N TYR A 149 -11.29 -25.13 6.69
CA TYR A 149 -10.59 -24.03 7.33
C TYR A 149 -9.08 -24.26 7.21
N GLY A 150 -8.33 -23.21 6.87
CA GLY A 150 -6.87 -23.18 6.96
C GLY A 150 -6.39 -22.05 7.86
N THR A 151 -5.33 -22.29 8.62
CA THR A 151 -4.69 -21.30 9.50
C THR A 151 -3.35 -20.80 8.95
N MET A 152 -2.81 -19.74 9.55
CA MET A 152 -1.49 -19.19 9.15
C MET A 152 -0.31 -20.12 9.48
N GLU A 153 -0.48 -21.01 10.46
CA GLU A 153 0.52 -22.01 10.90
C GLU A 153 0.09 -23.43 10.49
N GLU A 154 -0.50 -23.55 9.30
CA GLU A 154 -0.73 -24.84 8.61
C GLU A 154 -1.62 -25.84 9.37
N GLY A 155 -2.49 -25.32 10.25
CA GLY A 155 -3.62 -26.05 10.79
C GLY A 155 -4.74 -26.13 9.75
N PHE A 156 -5.20 -27.34 9.44
CA PHE A 156 -6.26 -27.57 8.47
C PHE A 156 -7.37 -28.42 9.10
N TYR A 157 -8.61 -27.99 8.91
CA TYR A 157 -9.79 -28.61 9.50
C TYR A 157 -10.90 -28.74 8.46
N GLU A 158 -11.69 -29.80 8.55
CA GLU A 158 -13.05 -29.83 7.98
C GLU A 158 -14.07 -29.56 9.09
N VAL A 159 -15.11 -28.80 8.80
CA VAL A 159 -16.15 -28.42 9.78
C VAL A 159 -17.51 -28.78 9.24
N ASP A 160 -18.31 -29.48 10.05
CA ASP A 160 -19.72 -29.72 9.74
C ASP A 160 -20.50 -28.40 9.83
N VAL A 161 -21.16 -28.00 8.73
CA VAL A 161 -21.80 -26.68 8.62
C VAL A 161 -23.04 -26.52 9.51
N ASN A 162 -23.62 -27.62 9.99
CA ASN A 162 -24.81 -27.62 10.82
C ASN A 162 -24.47 -27.67 12.31
N THR A 163 -23.54 -28.53 12.72
CA THR A 163 -23.14 -28.71 14.13
C THR A 163 -21.96 -27.83 14.54
N LEU A 164 -21.18 -27.34 13.57
CA LEU A 164 -19.91 -26.63 13.76
C LEU A 164 -18.82 -27.45 14.45
N THR A 165 -18.93 -28.78 14.38
CA THR A 165 -17.92 -29.70 14.93
C THR A 165 -16.74 -29.79 13.96
N PRO A 166 -15.51 -29.40 14.38
CA PRO A 166 -14.32 -29.54 13.56
C PRO A 166 -13.74 -30.96 13.61
N THR A 167 -13.22 -31.43 12.49
CA THR A 167 -12.31 -32.58 12.40
C THR A 167 -10.96 -32.08 11.89
N MET A 168 -9.91 -32.32 12.67
CA MET A 168 -8.55 -31.90 12.33
C MET A 168 -7.96 -32.81 11.25
N LEU A 169 -7.45 -32.20 10.18
CA LEU A 169 -6.72 -32.88 9.11
C LEU A 169 -5.22 -32.78 9.35
N TYR A 170 -4.76 -31.59 9.75
CA TYR A 170 -3.37 -31.30 10.11
C TYR A 170 -3.35 -30.35 11.31
N GLU A 171 -2.44 -30.59 12.26
CA GLU A 171 -2.34 -29.82 13.50
C GLU A 171 -1.70 -28.45 13.27
N ASP A 172 -2.29 -27.42 13.89
CA ASP A 172 -1.76 -26.06 13.85
C ASP A 172 -0.44 -25.95 14.63
N GLY A 173 0.57 -25.32 14.03
CA GLY A 173 1.90 -25.19 14.62
C GLY A 173 1.94 -24.50 15.99
N ASN A 174 0.95 -23.68 16.33
CA ASN A 174 0.87 -22.99 17.62
C ASN A 174 0.52 -23.92 18.80
N VAL A 175 -0.01 -25.12 18.52
CA VAL A 175 -0.35 -26.09 19.57
C VAL A 175 0.92 -26.65 20.22
N GLN A 176 1.96 -26.90 19.42
CA GLN A 176 3.21 -27.47 19.89
C GLN A 176 4.24 -26.43 20.32
N ARG A 177 4.19 -25.23 19.74
CA ARG A 177 5.20 -24.17 19.94
C ARG A 177 4.53 -22.81 20.09
N LYS A 178 4.89 -22.07 21.14
CA LYS A 178 4.39 -20.69 21.34
C LYS A 178 5.39 -19.69 20.79
N LYS A 179 4.90 -18.69 20.06
CA LYS A 179 5.69 -17.51 19.66
C LYS A 179 5.95 -16.64 20.90
N GLU A 180 7.13 -16.02 20.99
CA GLU A 180 7.54 -15.23 22.15
C GLU A 180 6.93 -13.81 22.13
N ASP A 181 7.03 -13.11 21.00
CA ASP A 181 6.46 -11.77 20.80
C ASP A 181 6.11 -11.47 19.32
N ASP A 182 5.47 -10.33 19.06
CA ASP A 182 4.97 -9.94 17.72
C ASP A 182 6.07 -9.77 16.68
N VAL A 183 7.27 -9.30 17.07
CA VAL A 183 8.41 -8.98 16.20
C VAL A 183 9.46 -10.10 16.12
N SER A 184 9.29 -11.15 16.91
CA SER A 184 10.12 -12.34 16.88
C SER A 184 9.86 -13.14 15.61
N ASN A 185 10.83 -14.00 15.25
CA ASN A 185 10.75 -14.85 14.07
C ASN A 185 9.43 -15.62 14.02
N ASN A 186 8.86 -15.73 12.82
CA ASN A 186 7.70 -16.57 12.59
C ASN A 186 8.00 -18.05 12.91
N LEU A 187 6.98 -18.77 13.37
CA LEU A 187 7.08 -20.19 13.70
C LEU A 187 7.11 -21.01 12.41
N GLN A 188 8.22 -21.70 12.16
CA GLN A 188 8.33 -22.65 11.06
C GLN A 188 7.66 -23.98 11.42
N THR A 189 6.70 -24.39 10.61
CA THR A 189 6.04 -25.71 10.64
C THR A 189 6.77 -26.71 9.73
N ASN A 190 6.51 -28.00 9.91
CA ASN A 190 7.18 -29.06 9.15
C ASN A 190 6.42 -29.45 7.87
N LEU A 191 5.19 -28.95 7.67
CA LEU A 191 4.31 -29.43 6.61
C LEU A 191 4.61 -28.76 5.27
N LEU A 192 4.66 -27.43 5.21
CA LEU A 192 4.98 -26.66 4.01
C LEU A 192 6.16 -25.71 4.24
N PRO A 193 6.89 -25.31 3.18
CA PRO A 193 7.94 -24.32 3.30
C PRO A 193 7.36 -22.90 3.44
N GLY A 194 8.12 -22.02 4.07
CA GLY A 194 7.68 -20.66 4.41
C GLY A 194 6.85 -20.63 5.68
N VAL A 195 6.24 -19.48 5.95
CA VAL A 195 5.45 -19.18 7.15
C VAL A 195 4.39 -18.12 6.82
N HIS A 196 3.49 -17.84 7.75
CA HIS A 196 2.50 -16.76 7.63
C HIS A 196 1.51 -17.00 6.49
N GLY A 197 0.66 -18.03 6.65
CA GLY A 197 -0.39 -18.36 5.69
C GLY A 197 -1.38 -17.24 5.44
N LYS A 198 -1.84 -17.10 4.20
CA LYS A 198 -2.68 -15.96 3.77
C LYS A 198 -3.95 -16.39 3.02
N GLY A 199 -3.85 -17.35 2.10
CA GLY A 199 -4.94 -17.72 1.19
C GLY A 199 -5.26 -19.20 1.24
N VAL A 200 -6.54 -19.53 1.15
CA VAL A 200 -7.05 -20.91 1.01
C VAL A 200 -8.18 -20.89 -0.02
N TYR A 201 -8.15 -21.78 -1.01
CA TYR A 201 -9.24 -21.94 -1.98
C TYR A 201 -9.34 -23.39 -2.44
N SER A 202 -10.46 -23.76 -3.06
CA SER A 202 -10.65 -25.12 -3.60
C SER A 202 -11.24 -25.08 -4.99
N GLY A 203 -10.79 -25.99 -5.85
CA GLY A 203 -11.30 -26.18 -7.20
C GLY A 203 -10.45 -27.22 -7.92
N GLN A 204 -10.95 -27.72 -9.04
CA GLN A 204 -10.26 -28.64 -9.95
C GLN A 204 -9.72 -29.91 -9.25
N GLY A 205 -10.37 -30.34 -8.17
CA GLY A 205 -9.99 -31.50 -7.37
C GLY A 205 -8.89 -31.26 -6.33
N VAL A 206 -8.50 -30.01 -6.10
CA VAL A 206 -7.46 -29.65 -5.11
C VAL A 206 -7.91 -28.52 -4.18
N MET A 207 -7.38 -28.52 -2.97
CA MET A 207 -7.33 -27.34 -2.11
C MET A 207 -5.97 -26.68 -2.30
N VAL A 208 -5.94 -25.36 -2.44
CA VAL A 208 -4.72 -24.59 -2.67
C VAL A 208 -4.51 -23.66 -1.48
N TYR A 209 -3.27 -23.59 -1.01
CA TYR A 209 -2.84 -22.79 0.13
C TYR A 209 -1.67 -21.89 -0.26
N SER A 210 -1.66 -20.67 0.26
CA SER A 210 -0.55 -19.73 0.09
C SER A 210 -0.03 -19.22 1.42
N ASN A 211 1.28 -19.02 1.50
CA ASN A 211 1.94 -18.30 2.58
C ASN A 211 2.97 -17.29 2.00
N ASN A 212 3.25 -16.23 2.74
CA ASN A 212 4.02 -15.09 2.23
C ASN A 212 5.30 -14.78 3.00
N GLY A 213 5.63 -15.52 4.07
CA GLY A 213 6.78 -15.21 4.91
C GLY A 213 7.89 -16.25 4.81
N GLU A 214 9.06 -15.87 5.28
CA GLU A 214 10.19 -16.74 5.59
C GLU A 214 10.60 -16.57 7.06
N PRO A 215 10.97 -17.66 7.78
CA PRO A 215 11.46 -17.56 9.15
C PRO A 215 12.95 -17.16 9.18
N GLY A 216 13.39 -16.65 10.34
CA GLY A 216 14.80 -16.45 10.64
C GLY A 216 15.32 -15.03 10.38
N GLN A 217 16.47 -14.72 10.97
CA GLN A 217 17.03 -13.36 11.00
C GLN A 217 17.21 -12.74 9.61
N LYS A 218 17.60 -13.56 8.62
CA LYS A 218 17.82 -13.06 7.26
C LYS A 218 16.56 -12.44 6.65
N ALA A 219 15.38 -13.00 6.93
CA ALA A 219 14.10 -12.49 6.44
C ALA A 219 13.64 -11.19 7.13
N LEU A 220 14.19 -10.90 8.31
CA LEU A 220 13.96 -9.63 9.03
C LEU A 220 14.82 -8.48 8.49
N GLU A 221 15.91 -8.79 7.78
CA GLU A 221 16.91 -7.80 7.34
C GLU A 221 17.01 -7.64 5.81
N GLN A 222 16.72 -8.71 5.06
CA GLN A 222 16.89 -8.78 3.60
C GLN A 222 15.56 -9.08 2.93
N PHE A 223 15.15 -8.20 2.01
CA PHE A 223 13.87 -8.27 1.29
C PHE A 223 13.89 -9.23 0.09
N ASP A 224 15.08 -9.60 -0.41
CA ASP A 224 15.27 -10.31 -1.67
C ASP A 224 15.56 -11.81 -1.52
N VAL A 225 15.38 -12.36 -0.32
CA VAL A 225 15.47 -13.80 -0.08
C VAL A 225 14.26 -14.55 -0.62
N ASP A 226 14.44 -15.84 -0.93
CA ASP A 226 13.31 -16.72 -1.21
C ASP A 226 12.41 -16.80 0.03
N ALA A 227 11.14 -16.43 -0.13
CA ALA A 227 10.17 -16.38 0.95
C ALA A 227 8.82 -16.87 0.46
N GLY A 228 8.04 -17.51 1.33
CA GLY A 228 6.67 -17.91 1.05
C GLY A 228 6.50 -19.11 0.10
N SER A 229 5.29 -19.61 -0.04
CA SER A 229 4.98 -20.69 -0.97
C SER A 229 3.54 -20.68 -1.47
N LEU A 230 3.34 -21.30 -2.64
CA LEU A 230 2.05 -21.75 -3.14
C LEU A 230 2.08 -23.28 -3.17
N SER A 231 1.08 -23.92 -2.57
CA SER A 231 1.00 -25.37 -2.44
C SER A 231 -0.42 -25.86 -2.72
N GLU A 232 -0.55 -27.09 -3.23
CA GLU A 232 -1.86 -27.74 -3.44
C GLU A 232 -1.95 -29.10 -2.75
N TRP A 233 -3.15 -29.43 -2.28
CA TRP A 233 -3.50 -30.67 -1.58
C TRP A 233 -4.62 -31.38 -2.35
N ASN A 234 -4.40 -32.65 -2.68
CA ASN A 234 -5.32 -33.46 -3.48
C ASN A 234 -6.38 -34.22 -2.65
N GLY A 235 -6.52 -33.89 -1.36
CA GLY A 235 -7.31 -34.67 -0.40
C GLY A 235 -6.49 -35.69 0.41
N LYS A 236 -5.20 -35.83 0.10
CA LYS A 236 -4.28 -36.74 0.79
C LYS A 236 -2.88 -36.16 0.97
N ASP A 237 -2.24 -35.76 -0.13
CA ASP A 237 -0.84 -35.35 -0.18
C ASP A 237 -0.72 -33.88 -0.60
N TRP A 238 0.25 -33.17 0.00
CA TRP A 238 0.61 -31.80 -0.36
C TRP A 238 1.72 -31.77 -1.41
N THR A 239 1.63 -30.84 -2.36
CA THR A 239 2.67 -30.55 -3.36
C THR A 239 2.98 -29.06 -3.36
N VAL A 240 4.26 -28.72 -3.20
CA VAL A 240 4.74 -27.33 -3.34
C VAL A 240 4.83 -27.00 -4.83
N ILE A 241 4.07 -25.99 -5.25
CA ILE A 241 4.02 -25.54 -6.65
C ILE A 241 5.10 -24.50 -6.93
N ARG A 242 5.29 -23.56 -6.00
CA ARG A 242 6.24 -22.46 -6.18
C ARG A 242 6.70 -21.88 -4.85
N ARG A 243 7.98 -21.52 -4.78
CA ARG A 243 8.62 -20.83 -3.64
C ARG A 243 8.75 -19.34 -3.93
N ASN A 244 7.71 -18.58 -3.59
CA ASN A 244 7.64 -17.12 -3.64
C ASN A 244 6.54 -16.65 -2.68
N GLN A 245 6.47 -15.35 -2.38
CA GLN A 245 5.48 -14.82 -1.45
C GLN A 245 4.11 -14.83 -2.13
N PHE A 246 3.09 -15.46 -1.53
CA PHE A 246 1.73 -15.49 -2.06
C PHE A 246 0.70 -15.10 -1.00
N VAL A 247 -0.29 -14.27 -1.37
CA VAL A 247 -1.30 -13.70 -0.44
C VAL A 247 -2.72 -14.16 -0.73
N GLU A 248 -3.16 -14.10 -1.99
CA GLU A 248 -4.53 -14.46 -2.36
C GLU A 248 -4.51 -15.75 -3.18
N VAL A 249 -5.45 -16.63 -2.85
CA VAL A 249 -5.87 -17.71 -3.74
C VAL A 249 -7.39 -17.63 -3.84
N THR A 250 -7.91 -17.55 -5.06
CA THR A 250 -9.33 -17.32 -5.32
C THR A 250 -9.71 -17.80 -6.71
N GLY A 251 -10.91 -17.50 -7.17
CA GLY A 251 -11.37 -17.79 -8.52
C GLY A 251 -12.55 -16.90 -8.89
N PRO A 252 -13.18 -17.13 -10.06
CA PRO A 252 -14.36 -16.36 -10.46
C PRO A 252 -15.48 -16.36 -9.41
N GLY A 253 -15.61 -17.41 -8.61
CA GLY A 253 -16.60 -17.47 -7.53
C GLY A 253 -16.30 -16.60 -6.30
N GLY A 254 -15.07 -16.08 -6.17
CA GLY A 254 -14.66 -15.28 -5.02
C GLY A 254 -15.00 -15.95 -3.69
N ILE A 255 -15.57 -15.18 -2.75
CA ILE A 255 -15.94 -15.66 -1.41
C ILE A 255 -17.10 -16.68 -1.39
N TYR A 256 -17.72 -17.01 -2.53
CA TYR A 256 -18.73 -18.08 -2.62
C TYR A 256 -18.11 -19.44 -3.01
N GLY A 257 -16.83 -19.47 -3.40
CA GLY A 257 -16.23 -20.62 -4.06
C GLY A 257 -16.65 -20.74 -5.53
N ASN A 258 -15.87 -21.44 -6.35
CA ASN A 258 -16.17 -21.61 -7.77
C ASN A 258 -17.52 -22.30 -8.00
N LYS A 259 -18.30 -21.79 -8.96
CA LYS A 259 -19.63 -22.31 -9.30
C LYS A 259 -19.52 -23.66 -10.02
N ASN A 260 -18.55 -23.78 -10.93
CA ASN A 260 -18.21 -25.02 -11.62
C ASN A 260 -16.83 -25.47 -11.13
N PRO A 261 -16.74 -26.09 -9.94
CA PRO A 261 -15.45 -26.39 -9.31
C PRO A 261 -14.56 -27.28 -10.19
N ASP A 262 -15.09 -28.11 -11.08
CA ASP A 262 -14.28 -28.96 -11.96
C ASP A 262 -13.52 -28.20 -13.07
N THR A 263 -14.01 -27.04 -13.48
CA THR A 263 -13.55 -26.35 -14.71
C THR A 263 -13.16 -24.90 -14.49
N ASP A 264 -13.79 -24.21 -13.54
CA ASP A 264 -13.46 -22.82 -13.26
C ASP A 264 -11.99 -22.70 -12.82
N PRO A 265 -11.26 -21.66 -13.26
CA PRO A 265 -9.86 -21.48 -12.91
C PRO A 265 -9.68 -21.17 -11.41
N ILE A 266 -8.50 -21.49 -10.91
CA ILE A 266 -7.99 -20.92 -9.65
C ILE A 266 -6.94 -19.88 -10.01
N TRP A 267 -7.04 -18.71 -9.38
CA TRP A 267 -6.08 -17.62 -9.48
C TRP A 267 -5.28 -17.52 -8.19
N ALA A 268 -4.01 -17.17 -8.30
CA ALA A 268 -3.16 -16.84 -7.17
C ALA A 268 -2.40 -15.55 -7.43
N THR A 269 -2.31 -14.67 -6.43
CA THR A 269 -1.46 -13.46 -6.50
C THR A 269 -0.37 -13.51 -5.44
N GLY A 270 0.81 -13.09 -5.85
CA GLY A 270 2.02 -13.11 -5.04
C GLY A 270 3.06 -12.15 -5.58
N TRP A 271 4.30 -12.27 -5.12
CA TRP A 271 5.43 -11.49 -5.60
C TRP A 271 6.75 -12.16 -5.27
N ASP A 272 7.78 -11.67 -5.94
CA ASP A 272 9.16 -11.73 -5.48
C ASP A 272 9.73 -10.30 -5.47
N HIS A 273 11.01 -10.13 -5.14
CA HIS A 273 11.64 -8.81 -5.14
C HIS A 273 11.64 -8.13 -6.53
N LYS A 274 11.43 -8.88 -7.62
CA LYS A 274 11.45 -8.39 -9.01
C LYS A 274 10.11 -7.85 -9.46
N SER A 275 9.01 -8.54 -9.14
CA SER A 275 7.69 -8.19 -9.66
C SER A 275 6.54 -8.83 -8.86
N VAL A 276 5.32 -8.38 -9.12
CA VAL A 276 4.12 -9.14 -8.77
C VAL A 276 4.07 -10.43 -9.60
N LEU A 277 3.52 -11.49 -9.03
CA LEU A 277 3.24 -12.78 -9.65
C LEU A 277 1.72 -12.98 -9.73
N LEU A 278 1.26 -13.46 -10.88
CA LEU A 278 -0.11 -13.95 -11.09
C LEU A 278 -0.05 -15.38 -11.61
N GLY A 279 -0.62 -16.31 -10.86
CA GLY A 279 -0.82 -17.69 -11.26
C GLY A 279 -2.25 -17.94 -11.71
N VAL A 280 -2.43 -18.76 -12.74
CA VAL A 280 -3.72 -19.36 -13.08
C VAL A 280 -3.55 -20.87 -13.25
N ARG A 281 -4.45 -21.63 -12.62
CA ARG A 281 -4.48 -23.09 -12.68
C ARG A 281 -5.55 -23.56 -13.64
N ASP A 282 -5.17 -24.50 -14.50
CA ASP A 282 -6.07 -25.30 -15.31
C ASP A 282 -5.92 -26.78 -14.92
N LYS A 283 -7.03 -27.54 -14.92
CA LYS A 283 -7.03 -28.94 -14.50
C LYS A 283 -6.18 -29.83 -15.40
N ALA A 284 -6.12 -29.53 -16.70
CA ALA A 284 -5.40 -30.34 -17.68
C ALA A 284 -3.92 -29.91 -17.80
N THR A 285 -3.64 -28.60 -17.74
CA THR A 285 -2.27 -28.09 -17.99
C THR A 285 -1.50 -27.67 -16.74
N GLY A 286 -2.15 -27.66 -15.57
CA GLY A 286 -1.53 -27.19 -14.32
C GLY A 286 -1.40 -25.67 -14.25
N TRP A 287 -0.40 -25.20 -13.50
CA TRP A 287 -0.18 -23.77 -13.24
C TRP A 287 0.57 -23.06 -14.36
N ARG A 288 0.10 -21.87 -14.73
CA ARG A 288 0.82 -20.92 -15.59
C ARG A 288 0.99 -19.60 -14.84
N PHE A 289 2.19 -19.02 -14.93
CA PHE A 289 2.53 -17.79 -14.21
C PHE A 289 2.86 -16.63 -15.14
N PHE A 290 2.55 -15.44 -14.65
CA PHE A 290 2.74 -14.14 -15.29
C PHE A 290 3.30 -13.15 -14.27
N ARG A 291 3.92 -12.08 -14.77
CA ARG A 291 4.48 -11.00 -13.96
C ARG A 291 3.77 -9.68 -14.22
N LEU A 292 3.56 -8.90 -13.16
CA LEU A 292 3.03 -7.53 -13.23
C LEU A 292 3.97 -6.57 -12.51
N PRO A 293 4.03 -5.29 -12.94
CA PRO A 293 4.86 -4.29 -12.28
C PRO A 293 4.28 -3.91 -10.90
N LYS A 294 5.13 -3.37 -10.03
CA LYS A 294 4.79 -2.85 -8.70
C LYS A 294 4.68 -1.32 -8.75
N ALA A 295 3.66 -0.75 -8.09
CA ALA A 295 3.58 0.69 -7.84
C ALA A 295 4.26 1.10 -6.53
N SER A 296 4.33 0.17 -5.58
CA SER A 296 4.92 0.35 -4.26
C SER A 296 5.73 -0.87 -3.84
N HIS A 297 6.84 -0.60 -3.15
CA HIS A 297 7.73 -1.61 -2.56
C HIS A 297 7.54 -1.75 -1.06
N SER A 298 6.58 -1.02 -0.46
CA SER A 298 6.35 -1.07 0.99
C SER A 298 5.92 -2.46 1.49
N TYR A 299 5.60 -3.38 0.58
CA TYR A 299 5.13 -4.75 0.81
C TYR A 299 6.26 -5.79 0.80
N ASP A 300 7.48 -5.42 0.37
CA ASP A 300 8.55 -6.35 -0.04
C ASP A 300 9.26 -7.08 1.13
N GLY A 301 8.84 -6.85 2.39
CA GLY A 301 9.46 -7.52 3.54
C GLY A 301 9.33 -9.05 3.46
N ALA A 302 10.46 -9.77 3.49
CA ALA A 302 10.51 -11.22 3.30
C ALA A 302 9.88 -12.02 4.46
N HIS A 303 9.84 -11.46 5.67
CA HIS A 303 9.12 -12.03 6.82
C HIS A 303 7.60 -12.07 6.64
N GLY A 304 7.04 -11.24 5.74
CA GLY A 304 5.63 -11.29 5.33
C GLY A 304 4.64 -10.45 6.15
N TRP A 305 5.06 -9.66 7.15
CA TRP A 305 4.14 -8.82 7.96
C TRP A 305 3.78 -7.50 7.28
N ASN A 306 4.69 -6.93 6.46
CA ASN A 306 4.47 -5.70 5.69
C ASN A 306 3.31 -5.79 4.68
N THR A 307 2.52 -6.85 4.64
CA THR A 307 1.41 -7.01 3.71
C THR A 307 0.24 -7.67 4.42
N GLU A 308 -0.95 -7.07 4.26
CA GLU A 308 -2.20 -7.70 4.67
C GLU A 308 -2.67 -8.76 3.69
N TRP A 309 -3.89 -8.64 3.20
CA TRP A 309 -4.41 -9.53 2.17
C TRP A 309 -4.96 -8.72 1.01
N PRO A 310 -4.10 -8.25 0.09
CA PRO A 310 -4.56 -7.76 -1.20
C PRO A 310 -5.43 -8.84 -1.88
N ARG A 311 -6.56 -8.46 -2.49
CA ARG A 311 -7.60 -9.41 -2.96
C ARG A 311 -7.93 -9.22 -4.43
N ILE A 312 -8.54 -10.25 -5.03
CA ILE A 312 -9.37 -10.13 -6.24
C ILE A 312 -10.83 -10.31 -5.82
N ARG A 313 -11.72 -9.36 -6.14
CA ARG A 313 -13.14 -9.47 -5.79
C ARG A 313 -14.03 -8.81 -6.83
N ASP A 314 -15.17 -9.43 -7.11
CA ASP A 314 -16.26 -8.81 -7.88
C ASP A 314 -16.88 -7.67 -7.07
N ILE A 315 -16.80 -6.46 -7.62
CA ILE A 315 -17.41 -5.21 -7.14
C ILE A 315 -18.52 -4.73 -8.08
N GLY A 316 -18.90 -5.54 -9.07
CA GLY A 316 -19.95 -5.28 -10.03
C GLY A 316 -21.35 -5.48 -9.46
N SER A 317 -22.32 -5.55 -10.37
CA SER A 317 -23.65 -6.10 -10.06
C SER A 317 -23.72 -7.53 -10.56
N ALA A 318 -24.72 -8.30 -10.10
CA ALA A 318 -24.94 -9.66 -10.58
C ALA A 318 -25.10 -9.75 -12.12
N GLN A 319 -25.58 -8.68 -12.77
CA GLN A 319 -25.76 -8.62 -14.23
C GLN A 319 -24.51 -8.12 -14.97
N LYS A 320 -23.63 -7.39 -14.28
CA LYS A 320 -22.40 -6.84 -14.83
C LYS A 320 -21.27 -6.99 -13.80
N PRO A 321 -20.66 -8.18 -13.73
CA PRO A 321 -19.48 -8.40 -12.90
C PRO A 321 -18.36 -7.42 -13.26
N ASP A 322 -17.61 -6.98 -12.26
CA ASP A 322 -16.49 -6.06 -12.39
C ASP A 322 -15.47 -6.42 -11.32
N TYR A 323 -14.40 -7.12 -11.69
CA TYR A 323 -13.43 -7.59 -10.70
C TYR A 323 -12.36 -6.54 -10.49
N LEU A 324 -12.23 -6.11 -9.24
CA LEU A 324 -11.14 -5.28 -8.76
C LEU A 324 -10.08 -6.18 -8.13
N MET A 325 -8.82 -5.96 -8.48
CA MET A 325 -7.68 -6.51 -7.77
C MET A 325 -6.91 -5.38 -7.07
N THR A 326 -6.52 -5.60 -5.82
CA THR A 326 -5.51 -4.80 -5.13
C THR A 326 -4.21 -5.58 -5.08
N MET A 327 -3.09 -4.95 -5.43
CA MET A 327 -1.76 -5.56 -5.26
C MET A 327 -0.65 -4.51 -5.34
N HIS A 328 0.32 -4.55 -4.41
CA HIS A 328 1.47 -3.63 -4.33
C HIS A 328 1.13 -2.13 -4.49
N GLY A 329 0.11 -1.67 -3.75
CA GLY A 329 -0.29 -0.26 -3.75
C GLY A 329 -0.97 0.21 -5.04
N MET A 330 -1.49 -0.70 -5.87
CA MET A 330 -2.21 -0.39 -7.09
C MET A 330 -3.57 -1.10 -7.15
N PHE A 331 -4.58 -0.38 -7.65
CA PHE A 331 -5.85 -0.96 -8.10
C PHE A 331 -5.75 -1.43 -9.55
N TRP A 332 -6.33 -2.58 -9.84
CA TRP A 332 -6.31 -3.19 -11.16
C TRP A 332 -7.72 -3.60 -11.57
N THR A 333 -8.08 -3.33 -12.82
CA THR A 333 -9.17 -4.07 -13.46
C THR A 333 -8.68 -5.48 -13.71
N PHE A 334 -9.39 -6.47 -13.18
CA PHE A 334 -9.10 -7.88 -13.38
C PHE A 334 -10.19 -8.51 -14.26
N PRO A 335 -9.85 -9.30 -15.28
CA PRO A 335 -10.86 -9.96 -16.11
C PRO A 335 -11.36 -11.23 -15.41
N GLY A 336 -12.66 -11.27 -15.08
CA GLY A 336 -13.28 -12.48 -14.51
C GLY A 336 -13.19 -13.73 -15.41
N THR A 337 -12.86 -13.54 -16.69
CA THR A 337 -12.67 -14.57 -17.71
C THR A 337 -11.21 -15.04 -17.86
N PHE A 338 -10.32 -14.65 -16.93
CA PHE A 338 -8.90 -15.01 -16.98
C PHE A 338 -8.68 -16.53 -16.84
N THR A 339 -8.15 -17.16 -17.89
CA THR A 339 -7.84 -18.60 -17.94
C THR A 339 -6.48 -18.80 -18.62
N THR A 340 -5.96 -20.03 -18.65
CA THR A 340 -4.72 -20.34 -19.39
C THR A 340 -4.83 -20.10 -20.90
N ALA A 341 -6.05 -20.14 -21.45
CA ALA A 341 -6.36 -19.91 -22.87
C ALA A 341 -6.79 -18.46 -23.18
N ASN A 342 -7.23 -17.69 -22.18
CA ASN A 342 -7.62 -16.30 -22.30
C ASN A 342 -6.97 -15.47 -21.19
N THR A 343 -5.82 -14.87 -21.49
CA THR A 343 -5.00 -14.14 -20.51
C THR A 343 -5.01 -12.62 -20.73
N ALA A 344 -5.95 -12.10 -21.53
CA ALA A 344 -6.07 -10.68 -21.83
C ALA A 344 -6.95 -9.94 -20.82
N GLY A 345 -6.76 -8.62 -20.72
CA GLY A 345 -7.74 -7.71 -20.10
C GLY A 345 -7.38 -7.16 -18.72
N ILE A 346 -6.23 -7.53 -18.14
CA ILE A 346 -5.74 -6.88 -16.91
C ILE A 346 -5.31 -5.46 -17.24
N ARG A 347 -5.81 -4.47 -16.50
CA ARG A 347 -5.44 -3.06 -16.72
C ARG A 347 -5.14 -2.34 -15.40
N PRO A 348 -4.09 -1.51 -15.36
CA PRO A 348 -3.82 -0.66 -14.21
C PRO A 348 -4.91 0.40 -14.07
N ARG A 349 -5.32 0.70 -12.83
CA ARG A 349 -6.17 1.85 -12.50
C ARG A 349 -5.31 2.91 -11.82
N THR A 350 -5.54 3.29 -10.56
CA THR A 350 -4.68 4.23 -9.82
C THR A 350 -3.89 3.57 -8.68
N ALA A 351 -2.81 4.22 -8.25
CA ALA A 351 -2.10 3.86 -7.03
C ALA A 351 -2.83 4.37 -5.78
N TYR A 352 -2.66 3.68 -4.65
CA TYR A 352 -3.20 4.05 -3.34
C TYR A 352 -2.13 4.00 -2.23
N LEU A 353 -2.41 4.65 -1.09
CA LEU A 353 -1.51 4.74 0.07
C LEU A 353 -2.01 3.98 1.30
N LYS A 354 -3.33 3.84 1.47
CA LYS A 354 -3.93 3.03 2.55
C LYS A 354 -3.40 1.60 2.58
N VAL A 355 -3.28 1.02 3.77
CA VAL A 355 -3.14 -0.43 3.93
C VAL A 355 -4.54 -1.04 3.93
N ILE A 356 -4.83 -1.89 2.94
CA ILE A 356 -6.15 -2.47 2.69
C ILE A 356 -6.08 -3.98 2.93
N GLY A 357 -6.83 -4.50 3.90
CA GLY A 357 -6.89 -5.93 4.25
C GLY A 357 -8.02 -6.71 3.57
N ASP A 358 -9.15 -6.05 3.31
CA ASP A 358 -10.27 -6.63 2.55
C ASP A 358 -11.17 -5.51 2.02
N PHE A 359 -12.06 -5.80 1.06
CA PHE A 359 -13.03 -4.80 0.60
C PHE A 359 -14.28 -5.44 0.02
N ALA A 360 -15.42 -4.75 0.04
CA ALA A 360 -16.63 -5.23 -0.61
C ALA A 360 -17.45 -4.09 -1.19
N ARG A 361 -18.33 -4.40 -2.16
CA ARG A 361 -19.41 -3.50 -2.55
C ARG A 361 -20.56 -3.60 -1.57
N TRP A 362 -21.01 -2.47 -1.03
CA TRP A 362 -22.16 -2.40 -0.14
C TRP A 362 -22.89 -1.06 -0.31
N ASN A 363 -24.23 -1.09 -0.38
CA ASN A 363 -25.06 0.11 -0.57
C ASN A 363 -24.58 1.04 -1.70
N ASN A 364 -24.16 0.45 -2.83
CA ASN A 364 -23.64 1.16 -4.00
C ASN A 364 -22.34 1.97 -3.76
N GLN A 365 -21.57 1.58 -2.73
CA GLN A 365 -20.24 2.10 -2.42
C GLN A 365 -19.24 0.94 -2.36
N LEU A 366 -17.95 1.25 -2.46
CA LEU A 366 -16.91 0.35 -1.99
C LEU A 366 -16.65 0.62 -0.51
N VAL A 367 -16.46 -0.43 0.25
CA VAL A 367 -16.08 -0.36 1.66
C VAL A 367 -14.78 -1.13 1.82
N PHE A 368 -13.70 -0.41 2.10
CA PHE A 368 -12.39 -0.98 2.39
C PHE A 368 -12.22 -1.16 3.89
N GLY A 369 -11.82 -2.36 4.30
CA GLY A 369 -11.28 -2.62 5.64
C GLY A 369 -9.79 -2.33 5.64
N CYS A 370 -9.37 -1.43 6.52
CA CYS A 370 -8.00 -0.94 6.57
C CYS A 370 -7.23 -1.53 7.76
N ASP A 371 -5.92 -1.30 7.75
CA ASP A 371 -5.07 -1.31 8.93
C ASP A 371 -4.39 0.06 9.09
N ASP A 372 -4.79 0.82 10.12
CA ASP A 372 -4.53 2.27 10.18
C ASP A 372 -3.50 2.68 11.24
N SER A 373 -3.34 1.93 12.33
CA SER A 373 -2.43 2.27 13.43
C SER A 373 -2.16 1.07 14.34
N ALA A 374 -0.88 0.73 14.47
CA ALA A 374 -0.36 -0.16 15.51
C ALA A 374 -0.02 0.62 16.80
N GLN A 375 -0.17 -0.01 17.98
CA GLN A 375 0.13 0.60 19.28
C GLN A 375 1.58 1.08 19.39
N LYS A 376 2.47 0.42 18.68
CA LYS A 376 3.88 0.75 18.60
C LYS A 376 4.38 0.36 17.23
N GLU A 377 5.41 1.04 16.79
CA GLU A 377 6.11 0.70 15.57
C GLU A 377 6.76 -0.68 15.73
N PHE A 378 6.59 -1.53 14.72
CA PHE A 378 7.24 -2.84 14.63
C PHE A 378 8.74 -2.65 14.31
N LEU A 379 9.14 -2.90 13.06
CA LEU A 379 10.51 -2.76 12.57
C LEU A 379 10.82 -1.36 11.99
N ASN A 380 9.84 -0.44 11.98
CA ASN A 380 9.92 0.87 11.34
C ASN A 380 10.55 1.99 12.18
N LYS A 381 11.66 1.69 12.85
CA LYS A 381 12.42 2.71 13.59
C LYS A 381 13.53 3.27 12.72
N ARG A 382 13.69 4.60 12.71
CA ARG A 382 14.76 5.27 11.97
C ARG A 382 15.12 6.64 12.54
N LYS A 383 16.34 7.10 12.29
CA LYS A 383 16.84 8.42 12.77
C LYS A 383 15.93 9.59 12.42
N THR A 384 15.33 9.61 11.22
CA THR A 384 14.48 10.71 10.75
C THR A 384 13.15 10.85 11.50
N LYS A 385 12.76 9.84 12.28
CA LYS A 385 11.60 9.88 13.18
C LYS A 385 11.96 10.36 14.59
N GLY A 386 13.25 10.36 14.94
CA GLY A 386 13.72 10.62 16.29
C GLY A 386 13.31 9.50 17.26
N ASN A 387 12.93 9.89 18.47
CA ASN A 387 12.50 8.95 19.52
C ASN A 387 10.97 8.95 19.71
N ILE A 388 10.23 9.20 18.61
CA ILE A 388 8.77 9.23 18.65
C ILE A 388 8.21 7.86 19.08
N GLU A 389 7.20 7.88 19.94
CA GLU A 389 6.46 6.67 20.30
C GLU A 389 5.27 6.45 19.36
N GLY A 390 4.81 5.20 19.25
CA GLY A 390 3.56 4.88 18.56
C GLY A 390 2.34 5.47 19.27
N PRO A 391 1.17 5.45 18.62
CA PRO A 391 -0.08 5.80 19.28
C PRO A 391 -0.36 4.79 20.41
N GLY A 392 -0.86 5.24 21.57
CA GLY A 392 -0.98 4.38 22.75
C GLY A 392 -2.00 3.23 22.65
N GLN A 393 -2.69 3.08 21.53
CA GLN A 393 -3.63 1.98 21.26
C GLN A 393 -3.82 1.75 19.75
N SER A 394 -3.84 0.48 19.35
CA SER A 394 -4.08 0.07 17.98
C SER A 394 -5.51 0.34 17.54
N ASN A 395 -5.70 0.73 16.27
CA ASN A 395 -7.02 0.92 15.70
C ASN A 395 -7.04 0.77 14.18
N SER A 396 -8.23 0.44 13.69
CA SER A 396 -8.58 0.46 12.28
C SER A 396 -9.93 1.11 12.04
N ASN A 397 -10.19 1.50 10.81
CA ASN A 397 -11.49 1.97 10.38
C ASN A 397 -11.84 1.45 8.98
N LEU A 398 -13.07 1.73 8.58
CA LEU A 398 -13.59 1.47 7.25
C LEU A 398 -13.50 2.75 6.40
N TRP A 399 -13.19 2.57 5.13
CA TRP A 399 -13.19 3.65 4.14
C TRP A 399 -14.29 3.42 3.11
N PHE A 400 -15.31 4.27 3.14
CA PHE A 400 -16.47 4.22 2.25
C PHE A 400 -16.27 5.14 1.06
N THR A 401 -16.30 4.61 -0.15
CA THR A 401 -15.94 5.38 -1.34
C THR A 401 -16.98 5.20 -2.45
N PRO A 402 -17.10 6.17 -3.36
CA PRO A 402 -17.72 5.92 -4.66
C PRO A 402 -17.06 4.74 -5.38
N LEU A 403 -17.83 4.03 -6.22
CA LEU A 403 -17.35 2.87 -6.97
C LEU A 403 -16.23 3.20 -7.98
N ASN A 404 -16.13 4.45 -8.40
CA ASN A 404 -15.12 4.95 -9.34
C ASN A 404 -13.89 5.55 -8.66
N LEU A 405 -13.79 5.56 -7.32
CA LEU A 405 -12.60 6.05 -6.64
C LEU A 405 -11.31 5.33 -7.09
N PRO A 406 -11.30 4.01 -7.40
CA PRO A 406 -10.09 3.35 -7.89
C PRO A 406 -9.52 3.90 -9.21
N ASP A 407 -10.19 4.84 -9.88
CA ASP A 407 -9.70 5.59 -11.06
C ASP A 407 -9.20 7.01 -10.74
N GLN A 408 -9.23 7.46 -9.48
CA GLN A 408 -9.17 8.88 -9.13
C GLN A 408 -8.06 9.25 -8.12
N LEU A 409 -7.19 8.30 -7.76
CA LEU A 409 -6.12 8.51 -6.79
C LEU A 409 -4.78 8.83 -7.48
N GLY A 410 -3.71 8.14 -7.09
CA GLY A 410 -2.35 8.42 -7.54
C GLY A 410 -2.03 7.90 -8.95
N PRO A 411 -0.99 8.47 -9.58
CA PRO A 411 -0.43 7.96 -10.84
C PRO A 411 -0.13 6.45 -10.76
N ASN A 412 -0.39 5.70 -11.82
CA ASN A 412 -0.11 4.27 -11.90
C ASN A 412 1.26 3.94 -12.52
N THR A 413 2.21 4.88 -12.41
CA THR A 413 3.61 4.62 -12.74
C THR A 413 4.11 3.44 -11.91
N ALA A 414 4.66 2.45 -12.59
CA ALA A 414 5.01 1.17 -12.00
C ALA A 414 6.20 0.54 -12.71
N GLU A 415 6.88 -0.35 -12.02
CA GLU A 415 8.09 -0.98 -12.53
C GLU A 415 8.25 -2.42 -12.04
N GLY A 416 9.07 -3.20 -12.73
CA GLY A 416 9.40 -4.55 -12.29
C GLY A 416 10.26 -5.28 -13.32
N ALA A 417 10.87 -6.37 -12.89
CA ALA A 417 11.82 -7.12 -13.71
C ALA A 417 11.38 -8.56 -13.96
N VAL A 418 11.88 -9.11 -15.07
CA VAL A 418 11.84 -10.57 -15.30
C VAL A 418 13.13 -11.24 -14.83
N TRP A 419 14.26 -10.52 -14.93
CA TRP A 419 15.58 -10.94 -14.49
C TRP A 419 16.28 -9.80 -13.74
N GLN A 420 16.93 -10.11 -12.63
CA GLN A 420 17.80 -9.18 -11.91
C GLN A 420 19.14 -9.85 -11.58
N ASN A 421 20.17 -9.54 -12.37
CA ASN A 421 21.49 -10.17 -12.27
C ASN A 421 21.45 -11.71 -12.29
N GLU A 422 20.64 -12.27 -13.19
CA GLU A 422 20.38 -13.72 -13.25
C GLU A 422 21.11 -14.37 -14.41
N SER A 423 21.68 -15.55 -14.17
CA SER A 423 22.20 -16.41 -15.23
C SER A 423 21.04 -17.00 -16.04
N ILE A 424 21.03 -16.73 -17.34
CA ILE A 424 20.01 -17.19 -18.27
C ILE A 424 20.59 -18.11 -19.33
N LYS A 425 19.73 -18.97 -19.90
CA LYS A 425 20.07 -19.86 -21.00
C LYS A 425 19.78 -19.20 -22.35
N ALA A 426 20.59 -19.53 -23.35
CA ALA A 426 20.35 -19.10 -24.73
C ALA A 426 18.97 -19.58 -25.21
N ASN A 427 18.24 -18.69 -25.89
CA ASN A 427 16.97 -18.93 -26.55
C ASN A 427 15.82 -19.43 -25.65
N VAL A 428 15.98 -19.35 -24.32
CA VAL A 428 14.90 -19.62 -23.36
C VAL A 428 14.18 -18.32 -23.03
N ALA A 429 12.85 -18.32 -23.13
CA ALA A 429 12.05 -17.14 -22.87
C ALA A 429 11.88 -16.89 -21.36
N SER A 430 11.86 -15.61 -20.98
CA SER A 430 11.43 -15.19 -19.64
C SER A 430 9.96 -15.55 -19.38
N GLU A 431 9.54 -15.50 -18.11
CA GLU A 431 8.11 -15.44 -17.81
C GLU A 431 7.47 -14.21 -18.50
N PRO A 432 6.21 -14.32 -18.97
CA PRO A 432 5.46 -13.19 -19.53
C PRO A 432 5.30 -12.06 -18.52
N PHE A 433 5.54 -10.83 -18.95
CA PHE A 433 5.35 -9.61 -18.18
C PHE A 433 4.22 -8.77 -18.78
N LEU A 434 3.34 -8.20 -17.96
CA LEU A 434 2.20 -7.40 -18.44
C LEU A 434 2.73 -6.21 -19.25
N PHE A 435 2.25 -6.04 -20.49
CA PHE A 435 2.70 -4.99 -21.41
C PHE A 435 1.61 -3.96 -21.75
N ALA A 436 0.34 -4.35 -21.61
CA ALA A 436 -0.79 -3.48 -21.85
C ALA A 436 -1.07 -2.53 -20.66
N GLY A 437 -1.62 -1.36 -20.94
CA GLY A 437 -2.13 -0.43 -19.91
C GLY A 437 -1.41 0.93 -19.84
N TRP A 438 -0.30 1.10 -20.56
CA TRP A 438 0.49 2.34 -20.55
C TRP A 438 0.93 2.77 -21.94
N ALA A 439 0.95 4.09 -22.16
CA ALA A 439 1.51 4.67 -23.38
C ALA A 439 3.04 4.78 -23.32
N ASN A 440 3.59 5.19 -22.18
CA ASN A 440 5.04 5.34 -21.99
C ASN A 440 5.61 4.06 -21.39
N ARG A 441 6.34 3.31 -22.20
CA ARG A 441 6.90 2.02 -21.82
C ARG A 441 8.37 1.95 -22.25
N SER A 442 9.21 1.47 -21.35
CA SER A 442 10.60 1.19 -21.64
C SER A 442 11.10 0.01 -20.82
N ALA A 443 12.29 -0.47 -21.17
CA ALA A 443 13.02 -1.46 -20.42
C ALA A 443 14.49 -1.06 -20.32
N TRP A 444 15.07 -1.30 -19.15
CA TRP A 444 16.51 -1.29 -18.94
C TRP A 444 17.03 -2.70 -19.03
N VAL A 445 18.01 -2.92 -19.91
CA VAL A 445 18.66 -4.21 -20.08
C VAL A 445 20.16 -4.06 -19.85
N GLN A 446 20.70 -4.81 -18.89
CA GLN A 446 22.13 -4.83 -18.59
C GLN A 446 22.68 -6.23 -18.82
N ASN A 447 23.78 -6.32 -19.54
CA ASN A 447 24.54 -7.53 -19.77
C ASN A 447 25.78 -7.53 -18.86
N ASN A 448 25.80 -8.42 -17.89
CA ASN A 448 26.91 -8.62 -16.96
C ASN A 448 27.88 -9.72 -17.45
N GLY A 449 27.69 -10.22 -18.67
CA GLY A 449 28.61 -11.16 -19.31
C GLY A 449 29.70 -10.46 -20.12
N ASP A 450 30.74 -11.23 -20.45
CA ASP A 450 31.93 -10.76 -21.16
C ASP A 450 31.81 -10.79 -22.69
N ALA A 451 30.63 -11.14 -23.20
CA ALA A 451 30.35 -11.18 -24.63
C ALA A 451 29.10 -10.39 -24.97
N ASP A 452 29.10 -9.77 -26.13
CA ASP A 452 27.92 -9.11 -26.69
C ASP A 452 26.79 -10.11 -26.90
N VAL A 453 25.56 -9.68 -26.59
CA VAL A 453 24.34 -10.46 -26.75
C VAL A 453 23.27 -9.69 -27.52
N THR A 454 22.41 -10.43 -28.19
CA THR A 454 21.18 -9.90 -28.80
C THR A 454 19.98 -10.37 -27.99
N VAL A 455 19.26 -9.41 -27.41
CA VAL A 455 18.03 -9.66 -26.67
C VAL A 455 16.84 -9.43 -27.58
N THR A 456 16.01 -10.45 -27.75
CA THR A 456 14.77 -10.41 -28.54
C THR A 456 13.58 -10.19 -27.62
N PHE A 457 12.77 -9.19 -27.91
CA PHE A 457 11.50 -8.92 -27.25
C PHE A 457 10.35 -9.50 -28.08
N GLU A 458 9.54 -10.35 -27.48
CA GLU A 458 8.36 -10.95 -28.12
C GLU A 458 7.09 -10.51 -27.39
N VAL A 459 6.01 -10.30 -28.14
CA VAL A 459 4.70 -9.96 -27.60
C VAL A 459 3.65 -10.99 -27.97
N ASP A 460 2.77 -11.26 -27.01
CA ASP A 460 1.46 -11.89 -27.23
C ASP A 460 0.43 -10.76 -27.34
N LYS A 461 -0.05 -10.52 -28.56
CA LYS A 461 -0.93 -9.38 -28.88
C LYS A 461 -2.32 -9.48 -28.29
N THR A 462 -2.79 -10.69 -28.03
CA THR A 462 -4.20 -10.96 -27.73
C THR A 462 -4.41 -11.83 -26.49
N GLY A 463 -3.35 -12.24 -25.79
CA GLY A 463 -3.44 -13.07 -24.60
C GLY A 463 -3.87 -14.51 -24.89
N ASN A 464 -3.48 -15.05 -26.05
CA ASN A 464 -3.83 -16.41 -26.47
C ASN A 464 -2.59 -17.34 -26.59
N GLY A 465 -1.41 -16.86 -26.17
CA GLY A 465 -0.16 -17.60 -26.23
C GLY A 465 0.56 -17.56 -27.59
N ASN A 466 0.08 -16.79 -28.57
CA ASN A 466 0.75 -16.62 -29.86
C ASN A 466 1.78 -15.48 -29.81
N TRP A 467 3.06 -15.84 -29.79
CA TRP A 467 4.17 -14.91 -29.63
C TRP A 467 4.74 -14.46 -30.97
N THR A 468 4.96 -13.15 -31.11
CA THR A 468 5.60 -12.54 -32.29
C THR A 468 6.73 -11.62 -31.85
N THR A 469 7.82 -11.56 -32.61
CA THR A 469 8.91 -10.62 -32.33
C THR A 469 8.41 -9.19 -32.48
N LEU A 470 8.64 -8.38 -31.44
CA LEU A 470 8.40 -6.94 -31.45
C LEU A 470 9.64 -6.19 -31.94
N GLN A 471 10.79 -6.44 -31.29
CA GLN A 471 12.07 -5.82 -31.62
C GLN A 471 13.25 -6.59 -31.00
N THR A 472 14.47 -6.19 -31.35
CA THR A 472 15.72 -6.73 -30.79
C THR A 472 16.63 -5.60 -30.32
N ALA A 473 17.41 -5.83 -29.27
CA ALA A 473 18.44 -4.91 -28.80
C ALA A 473 19.79 -5.64 -28.69
N LYS A 474 20.86 -5.03 -29.20
CA LYS A 474 22.23 -5.51 -28.99
C LYS A 474 22.79 -4.87 -27.73
N ILE A 475 23.25 -5.69 -26.80
CA ILE A 475 23.82 -5.23 -25.53
C ILE A 475 25.28 -5.69 -25.50
N GLY A 476 26.19 -4.73 -25.44
CA GLY A 476 27.62 -5.01 -25.34
C GLY A 476 27.97 -5.76 -24.05
N ALA A 477 29.13 -6.41 -24.04
CA ALA A 477 29.71 -6.95 -22.81
C ALA A 477 29.82 -5.88 -21.71
N ASN A 478 29.45 -6.23 -20.48
CA ASN A 478 29.49 -5.34 -19.31
C ASN A 478 28.85 -3.96 -19.54
N ASN A 479 27.75 -3.92 -20.31
CA ASN A 479 27.09 -2.70 -20.73
C ASN A 479 25.57 -2.77 -20.53
N ALA A 480 24.90 -1.63 -20.63
CA ALA A 480 23.45 -1.52 -20.53
C ALA A 480 22.84 -0.75 -21.70
N SER A 481 21.55 -0.94 -21.91
CA SER A 481 20.74 -0.21 -22.88
C SER A 481 19.39 0.14 -22.30
N HIS A 482 18.96 1.38 -22.58
CA HIS A 482 17.57 1.81 -22.39
C HIS A 482 16.82 1.57 -23.69
N VAL A 483 15.86 0.64 -23.64
CA VAL A 483 15.06 0.18 -24.77
C VAL A 483 13.66 0.77 -24.64
N THR A 484 13.22 1.51 -25.64
CA THR A 484 11.92 2.17 -25.64
C THR A 484 10.92 1.40 -26.50
N PHE A 485 9.63 1.50 -26.16
CA PHE A 485 8.56 0.87 -26.92
C PHE A 485 7.56 1.93 -27.41
N PRO A 486 7.18 1.91 -28.70
CA PRO A 486 6.17 2.83 -29.21
C PRO A 486 4.84 2.71 -28.45
N ALA A 487 4.15 3.84 -28.23
CA ALA A 487 2.85 3.85 -27.55
C ALA A 487 1.79 2.99 -28.26
N ASN A 488 1.89 2.86 -29.59
CA ASN A 488 0.99 2.05 -30.42
C ASN A 488 1.45 0.58 -30.58
N ALA A 489 2.55 0.16 -29.95
CA ALA A 489 2.98 -1.24 -30.00
C ALA A 489 1.96 -2.12 -29.26
N ALA A 490 1.26 -2.99 -30.00
CA ALA A 490 0.24 -3.88 -29.47
C ALA A 490 0.88 -5.07 -28.71
N GLY A 491 0.28 -5.45 -27.59
CA GLY A 491 0.73 -6.56 -26.74
C GLY A 491 -0.03 -6.57 -25.42
N GLU A 492 -0.65 -7.69 -25.08
CA GLU A 492 -1.12 -7.97 -23.72
C GLU A 492 0.09 -8.30 -22.83
N TRP A 493 0.98 -9.16 -23.34
CA TRP A 493 2.16 -9.63 -22.64
C TRP A 493 3.42 -9.42 -23.47
N ILE A 494 4.55 -9.24 -22.79
CA ILE A 494 5.90 -9.20 -23.37
C ILE A 494 6.80 -10.22 -22.68
N ARG A 495 7.74 -10.81 -23.41
CA ARG A 495 8.80 -11.69 -22.87
C ARG A 495 10.11 -11.49 -23.62
N LEU A 496 11.21 -11.93 -23.03
CA LEU A 496 12.56 -11.74 -23.60
C LEU A 496 13.27 -13.07 -23.82
N LYS A 497 14.15 -13.11 -24.82
CA LYS A 497 15.13 -14.19 -25.06
C LYS A 497 16.49 -13.57 -25.35
N SER A 498 17.56 -14.19 -24.86
CA SER A 498 18.93 -13.87 -25.29
C SER A 498 19.40 -14.91 -26.31
N ASP A 499 20.13 -14.50 -27.34
CA ASP A 499 20.75 -15.41 -28.31
C ASP A 499 21.85 -16.28 -27.68
N LYS A 500 22.45 -15.83 -26.58
CA LYS A 500 23.50 -16.53 -25.82
C LYS A 500 23.14 -16.68 -24.35
N ALA A 501 23.73 -17.68 -23.71
CA ALA A 501 23.73 -17.78 -22.26
C ALA A 501 24.64 -16.67 -21.69
N THR A 502 24.15 -15.96 -20.68
CA THR A 502 24.86 -14.85 -20.03
C THR A 502 24.16 -14.52 -18.70
N THR A 503 24.64 -13.51 -17.97
CA THR A 503 23.97 -12.94 -16.81
C THR A 503 23.31 -11.62 -17.20
N LEU A 504 21.98 -11.52 -17.08
CA LEU A 504 21.21 -10.32 -17.47
C LEU A 504 20.40 -9.74 -16.31
N THR A 505 20.22 -8.42 -16.39
CA THR A 505 19.09 -7.71 -15.78
C THR A 505 18.17 -7.22 -16.89
N ALA A 506 16.86 -7.39 -16.73
CA ALA A 506 15.84 -6.86 -17.63
C ALA A 506 14.68 -6.30 -16.80
N HIS A 507 14.63 -4.98 -16.69
CA HIS A 507 13.69 -4.23 -15.86
C HIS A 507 12.78 -3.37 -16.71
N PHE A 508 11.48 -3.56 -16.60
CA PHE A 508 10.45 -2.77 -17.26
C PHE A 508 10.05 -1.58 -16.42
N SER A 509 9.82 -0.46 -17.08
CA SER A 509 9.30 0.76 -16.48
C SER A 509 8.14 1.29 -17.29
N TYR A 510 7.03 1.54 -16.62
CA TYR A 510 5.82 2.08 -17.22
C TYR A 510 5.41 3.36 -16.51
N ALA A 511 5.14 4.40 -17.27
CA ALA A 511 4.77 5.69 -16.72
C ALA A 511 3.39 6.13 -17.23
N THR A 512 2.58 6.64 -16.31
CA THR A 512 1.40 7.42 -16.71
C THR A 512 1.81 8.85 -17.01
N HIS A 513 1.01 9.50 -17.84
CA HIS A 513 0.99 10.95 -17.86
C HIS A 513 0.32 11.43 -16.57
N ASP A 514 1.04 12.16 -15.72
CA ASP A 514 0.49 12.74 -14.50
C ASP A 514 -0.26 14.03 -14.83
N ALA A 515 -1.58 13.92 -14.96
CA ALA A 515 -2.46 15.03 -15.30
C ALA A 515 -2.85 15.90 -14.09
N ARG A 516 -2.30 15.62 -12.89
CA ARG A 516 -2.60 16.42 -11.70
C ARG A 516 -2.01 17.83 -11.84
N ALA A 517 -2.74 18.82 -11.33
CA ALA A 517 -2.25 20.18 -11.24
C ALA A 517 -1.09 20.29 -10.24
N THR A 518 -0.37 21.41 -10.25
CA THR A 518 0.62 21.76 -9.21
C THR A 518 -0.03 22.50 -8.02
N SER A 519 -1.29 22.90 -8.15
CA SER A 519 -2.08 23.54 -7.10
C SER A 519 -2.85 22.52 -6.26
N ALA A 520 -2.85 22.71 -4.94
CA ALA A 520 -3.64 21.90 -4.03
C ALA A 520 -5.15 22.09 -4.22
N ASN A 521 -5.90 21.01 -4.02
CA ASN A 521 -7.36 21.04 -3.97
C ASN A 521 -7.88 21.93 -2.82
N ALA A 522 -9.04 22.55 -3.02
CA ALA A 522 -9.68 23.44 -2.04
C ALA A 522 -9.95 22.78 -0.67
N MET A 523 -9.98 21.44 -0.58
CA MET A 523 -10.09 20.73 0.70
C MET A 523 -8.93 20.99 1.67
N PHE A 524 -7.80 21.52 1.18
CA PHE A 524 -6.66 21.92 2.02
C PHE A 524 -6.70 23.41 2.43
N ASN A 525 -7.71 24.17 2.00
CA ASN A 525 -7.83 25.58 2.36
C ASN A 525 -7.94 25.75 3.89
N GLY A 526 -7.18 26.69 4.44
CA GLY A 526 -7.09 26.91 5.89
C GLY A 526 -5.86 26.26 6.53
N LEU A 527 -5.14 25.37 5.85
CA LEU A 527 -3.76 25.07 6.21
C LEU A 527 -2.87 26.28 5.90
N SER A 528 -1.98 26.62 6.82
CA SER A 528 -1.03 27.72 6.66
C SER A 528 -0.05 27.42 5.54
N THR A 529 0.35 28.47 4.81
CA THR A 529 1.45 28.37 3.85
C THR A 529 2.80 28.38 4.57
N VAL A 530 3.84 27.81 3.97
CA VAL A 530 5.21 27.81 4.50
C VAL A 530 5.74 29.21 4.77
N THR A 531 5.26 30.21 4.03
CA THR A 531 5.61 31.63 4.20
C THR A 531 4.78 32.36 5.25
N SER A 532 3.77 31.72 5.86
CA SER A 532 2.94 32.33 6.89
C SER A 532 3.78 32.64 8.13
N ALA A 533 3.76 33.91 8.58
CA ALA A 533 4.52 34.38 9.72
C ALA A 533 4.11 33.68 11.02
N THR A 534 2.80 33.47 11.19
CA THR A 534 2.21 32.75 12.32
C THR A 534 1.38 31.55 11.85
N THR A 535 1.31 30.51 12.68
CA THR A 535 0.44 29.34 12.43
C THR A 535 0.04 28.66 13.74
N ALA A 536 -1.16 28.07 13.78
CA ALA A 536 -1.60 27.22 14.87
C ALA A 536 -1.18 25.77 14.61
N GLY A 537 -0.21 25.32 15.39
CA GLY A 537 0.38 23.99 15.32
C GLY A 537 0.20 23.20 16.61
N GLY A 538 1.00 22.15 16.75
CA GLY A 538 1.09 21.38 17.98
C GLY A 538 1.47 19.93 17.71
N LEU A 539 1.89 19.25 18.77
CA LEU A 539 2.31 17.85 18.72
C LEU A 539 1.13 16.93 19.06
N MET A 540 0.99 15.84 18.31
CA MET A 540 -0.17 14.95 18.40
C MET A 540 0.17 13.54 18.88
N TYR A 541 -0.68 12.99 19.75
CA TYR A 541 -0.55 11.63 20.29
C TYR A 541 -1.91 10.94 20.41
N GLY A 542 -2.07 9.79 19.75
CA GLY A 542 -3.24 8.93 19.95
C GLY A 542 -3.21 8.33 21.35
N LEU A 543 -4.18 8.67 22.20
CA LEU A 543 -4.12 8.33 23.62
C LEU A 543 -4.37 6.84 23.88
N GLY A 544 -3.49 6.22 24.65
CA GLY A 544 -3.66 4.84 25.13
C GLY A 544 -4.64 4.68 26.29
N LYS A 545 -4.63 3.48 26.90
CA LYS A 545 -5.48 3.09 28.05
C LYS A 545 -6.98 3.22 27.76
N ASN A 546 -7.39 2.86 26.54
CA ASN A 546 -8.78 2.88 26.09
C ASN A 546 -9.45 4.28 26.10
N ARG A 547 -8.66 5.36 26.15
CA ARG A 547 -9.17 6.74 26.05
C ARG A 547 -9.73 7.06 24.66
N ARG A 548 -9.14 6.48 23.61
CA ARG A 548 -9.59 6.57 22.21
C ARG A 548 -9.85 8.01 21.72
N ALA A 549 -9.02 8.94 22.17
CA ALA A 549 -9.00 10.33 21.75
C ALA A 549 -7.60 10.69 21.23
N LEU A 550 -7.51 11.72 20.39
CA LEU A 550 -6.23 12.25 19.95
C LEU A 550 -5.88 13.47 20.81
N ALA A 551 -4.78 13.38 21.55
CA ALA A 551 -4.25 14.51 22.29
C ALA A 551 -3.47 15.46 21.37
N LEU A 552 -3.61 16.74 21.64
CA LEU A 552 -2.90 17.83 20.98
C LEU A 552 -2.27 18.74 22.06
N ALA A 553 -0.94 18.74 22.12
CA ALA A 553 -0.19 19.78 22.81
C ALA A 553 -0.11 21.00 21.87
N ALA A 554 -1.14 21.85 21.92
CA ALA A 554 -1.34 22.95 20.99
C ALA A 554 -0.32 24.07 21.22
N GLN A 555 0.20 24.60 20.11
CA GLN A 555 1.23 25.63 20.09
C GLN A 555 0.93 26.65 18.99
N THR A 556 1.27 27.91 19.22
CA THR A 556 1.36 28.91 18.16
C THR A 556 2.81 29.06 17.76
N TYR A 557 3.08 29.06 16.47
CA TYR A 557 4.42 29.27 15.95
C TYR A 557 4.57 30.68 15.38
N GLN A 558 5.66 31.36 15.70
CA GLN A 558 6.10 32.60 15.04
C GLN A 558 7.52 32.38 14.48
N GLY A 559 7.66 32.33 13.15
CA GLY A 559 8.82 31.64 12.57
C GLY A 559 8.92 30.21 13.12
N GLY A 560 10.10 29.61 13.28
CA GLY A 560 10.21 28.25 13.84
C GLY A 560 10.03 28.12 15.37
N LYS A 561 9.69 29.21 16.07
CA LYS A 561 9.60 29.22 17.54
C LYS A 561 8.19 28.90 18.04
N PRO A 562 7.99 27.82 18.81
CA PRO A 562 6.68 27.49 19.40
C PRO A 562 6.43 28.23 20.72
N THR A 563 5.17 28.64 20.94
CA THR A 563 4.63 29.13 22.20
C THR A 563 3.42 28.29 22.59
N ASP A 564 3.35 27.84 23.83
CA ASP A 564 2.27 26.98 24.29
C ASP A 564 0.91 27.68 24.32
N VAL A 565 -0.13 26.98 23.85
CA VAL A 565 -1.53 27.41 23.90
C VAL A 565 -2.30 26.62 24.96
N GLY A 566 -2.11 25.30 24.99
CA GLY A 566 -2.76 24.42 25.95
C GLY A 566 -2.80 22.97 25.51
N TYR A 567 -3.42 22.12 26.32
CA TYR A 567 -3.68 20.73 26.02
C TYR A 567 -5.14 20.54 25.56
N TYR A 568 -5.33 19.81 24.47
CA TYR A 568 -6.64 19.56 23.86
C TYR A 568 -6.78 18.07 23.54
N GLU A 569 -8.02 17.59 23.52
CA GLU A 569 -8.35 16.24 23.10
C GLU A 569 -9.43 16.28 22.02
N LEU A 570 -9.17 15.61 20.89
CA LEU A 570 -10.14 15.37 19.82
C LEU A 570 -10.87 14.05 20.08
N SER A 571 -12.19 14.11 20.20
CA SER A 571 -13.04 12.96 20.52
C SER A 571 -13.49 12.17 19.28
N ALA A 572 -14.26 11.09 19.49
CA ALA A 572 -14.88 10.30 18.41
C ALA A 572 -15.93 11.09 17.61
N ASP A 573 -16.57 12.07 18.25
CA ASP A 573 -17.55 12.96 17.62
C ASP A 573 -16.88 14.13 16.89
N MET A 574 -15.55 14.10 16.77
CA MET A 574 -14.74 15.13 16.11
C MET A 574 -14.91 16.51 16.74
N LYS A 575 -14.96 16.54 18.08
CA LYS A 575 -14.93 17.78 18.88
C LYS A 575 -13.56 17.92 19.53
N LEU A 576 -12.92 19.06 19.32
CA LEU A 576 -11.62 19.39 19.91
C LEU A 576 -11.83 20.24 21.16
N VAL A 577 -11.58 19.66 22.33
CA VAL A 577 -11.92 20.30 23.61
C VAL A 577 -10.67 20.54 24.43
N ARG A 578 -10.55 21.74 25.02
CA ARG A 578 -9.46 22.05 25.95
C ARG A 578 -9.59 21.22 27.22
N LYS A 579 -8.47 20.69 27.70
CA LYS A 579 -8.39 19.88 28.92
C LYS A 579 -7.22 20.39 29.78
N ASP A 580 -7.30 20.12 31.07
CA ASP A 580 -6.19 20.35 32.00
C ASP A 580 -5.56 19.01 32.36
N ASN A 581 -4.38 18.75 31.80
CA ASN A 581 -3.64 17.50 32.00
C ASN A 581 -2.14 17.76 31.74
N PRO A 582 -1.42 18.33 32.72
CA PRO A 582 -0.03 18.72 32.56
C PRO A 582 0.90 17.53 32.31
N ASP A 583 0.55 16.34 32.83
CA ASP A 583 1.36 15.12 32.69
C ASP A 583 1.35 14.62 31.24
N ASP A 584 0.18 14.47 30.63
CA ASP A 584 0.10 14.09 29.20
C ASP A 584 0.71 15.18 28.32
N GLN A 585 0.51 16.47 28.64
CA GLN A 585 1.12 17.55 27.87
C GLN A 585 2.66 17.49 27.92
N ALA A 586 3.24 17.24 29.10
CA ALA A 586 4.68 17.09 29.29
C ALA A 586 5.22 15.84 28.57
N PHE A 587 4.50 14.72 28.69
CA PHE A 587 4.81 13.48 27.97
C PHE A 587 4.86 13.71 26.46
N ILE A 588 3.85 14.37 25.88
CA ILE A 588 3.78 14.66 24.44
C ILE A 588 4.95 15.54 24.02
N LYS A 589 5.23 16.63 24.74
CA LYS A 589 6.35 17.53 24.40
C LYS A 589 7.72 16.85 24.46
N SER A 590 7.87 15.83 25.30
CA SER A 590 9.10 15.05 25.40
C SER A 590 9.18 13.97 24.32
N LYS A 591 8.19 13.09 24.25
CA LYS A 591 8.21 11.89 23.40
C LYS A 591 7.86 12.16 21.95
N PHE A 592 7.05 13.17 21.68
CA PHE A 592 6.62 13.52 20.33
C PHE A 592 7.33 14.79 19.82
N ALA A 593 8.43 15.19 20.45
CA ALA A 593 9.26 16.28 19.92
C ALA A 593 9.66 16.01 18.46
N ILE A 594 9.73 17.07 17.65
CA ILE A 594 10.24 16.97 16.28
C ILE A 594 11.78 16.90 16.38
N PRO A 595 12.43 15.89 15.78
CA PRO A 595 13.87 15.76 15.88
C PRO A 595 14.59 16.88 15.11
N GLN A 596 15.71 17.34 15.64
CA GLN A 596 16.58 18.33 14.99
C GLN A 596 17.70 17.64 14.21
N GLN A 597 18.11 18.24 13.10
CA GLN A 597 19.33 17.86 12.34
C GLN A 597 19.39 16.39 11.88
N VAL A 598 18.23 15.77 11.67
CA VAL A 598 18.15 14.39 11.14
C VAL A 598 18.22 14.31 9.61
N VAL A 599 18.22 15.46 8.95
CA VAL A 599 18.51 15.64 7.52
C VAL A 599 19.45 16.82 7.35
N THR A 600 20.22 16.84 6.27
CA THR A 600 21.10 17.97 5.92
C THR A 600 20.54 18.67 4.69
N ILE A 601 20.23 19.96 4.80
CA ILE A 601 19.77 20.77 3.65
C ILE A 601 20.96 21.61 3.18
N ASP A 602 21.43 21.36 1.96
CA ASP A 602 22.45 22.17 1.32
C ASP A 602 21.86 23.02 0.18
N LYS A 603 22.72 23.72 -0.56
CA LYS A 603 22.31 24.63 -1.64
C LYS A 603 21.63 23.91 -2.82
N ALA A 604 21.69 22.59 -2.89
CA ALA A 604 21.26 21.82 -4.05
C ALA A 604 20.28 20.71 -3.70
N SER A 605 20.18 20.26 -2.47
CA SER A 605 19.33 19.11 -2.12
C SER A 605 19.13 18.96 -0.62
N VAL A 606 18.15 18.13 -0.27
CA VAL A 606 18.11 17.49 1.05
C VAL A 606 18.93 16.21 0.97
N LEU A 607 19.99 16.11 1.77
CA LEU A 607 20.75 14.89 1.99
C LEU A 607 20.20 14.12 3.20
N ILE A 608 19.87 12.85 2.96
CA ILE A 608 19.52 11.87 3.97
C ILE A 608 20.65 10.84 4.03
N VAL A 609 21.08 10.52 5.25
CA VAL A 609 21.96 9.38 5.52
C VAL A 609 21.15 8.36 6.29
N ASP A 610 20.86 7.22 5.66
CA ASP A 610 20.04 6.19 6.29
C ASP A 610 20.81 5.41 7.37
N ASP A 611 20.12 4.49 8.03
CA ASP A 611 20.70 3.74 9.15
C ASP A 611 21.79 2.75 8.72
N LYS A 612 21.83 2.39 7.43
CA LYS A 612 22.91 1.61 6.80
C LYS A 612 24.07 2.51 6.32
N GLY A 613 24.00 3.82 6.54
CA GLY A 613 25.01 4.79 6.12
C GLY A 613 24.97 5.15 4.63
N ARG A 614 23.93 4.73 3.89
CA ARG A 614 23.75 5.08 2.48
C ARG A 614 23.27 6.52 2.38
N ARG A 615 23.69 7.21 1.33
CA ARG A 615 23.45 8.64 1.11
C ARG A 615 22.42 8.81 0.00
N TRP A 616 21.37 9.58 0.27
CA TRP A 616 20.25 9.79 -0.66
C TRP A 616 19.95 11.28 -0.75
N ARG A 617 19.89 11.83 -1.97
CA ARG A 617 19.58 13.24 -2.19
C ARG A 617 18.19 13.44 -2.77
N LEU A 618 17.39 14.24 -2.08
CA LEU A 618 16.02 14.60 -2.48
C LEU A 618 15.95 16.04 -3.02
N PRO A 619 14.98 16.34 -3.89
CA PRO A 619 14.82 17.67 -4.47
C PRO A 619 14.37 18.71 -3.46
N LEU A 620 14.76 19.96 -3.69
CA LEU A 620 14.29 21.11 -2.93
C LEU A 620 12.95 21.60 -3.49
N GLY A 621 11.99 21.84 -2.60
CA GLY A 621 10.84 22.71 -2.86
C GLY A 621 11.14 24.17 -2.47
N ASN A 622 10.18 24.85 -1.85
CA ASN A 622 10.31 26.25 -1.44
C ASN A 622 11.42 26.47 -0.39
N ASN A 623 12.29 27.47 -0.57
CA ASN A 623 13.38 27.79 0.35
C ASN A 623 12.93 28.15 1.78
N ALA A 624 11.68 28.58 1.98
CA ALA A 624 11.13 28.83 3.30
C ALA A 624 11.07 27.58 4.20
N PHE A 625 11.18 26.37 3.62
CA PHE A 625 11.25 25.13 4.39
C PHE A 625 12.58 24.95 5.13
N THR A 626 13.69 25.51 4.65
CA THR A 626 15.03 25.26 5.21
C THR A 626 15.12 25.60 6.68
N ASP A 627 14.83 26.86 7.02
CA ASP A 627 14.96 27.35 8.39
C ASP A 627 13.95 26.70 9.33
N LEU A 628 12.73 26.45 8.86
CA LEU A 628 11.69 25.78 9.64
C LEU A 628 12.05 24.33 9.94
N THR A 629 12.65 23.61 8.99
CA THR A 629 13.11 22.23 9.17
C THR A 629 14.28 22.18 10.15
N ASN A 630 15.28 23.07 9.98
CA ASN A 630 16.44 23.15 10.87
C ASN A 630 16.06 23.53 12.31
N GLN A 631 14.98 24.28 12.49
CA GLN A 631 14.42 24.66 13.80
C GLN A 631 13.47 23.61 14.39
N ALA A 632 13.31 22.44 13.75
CA ALA A 632 12.36 21.39 14.14
C ALA A 632 10.91 21.90 14.29
N ALA A 633 10.49 22.80 13.40
CA ALA A 633 9.12 23.31 13.37
C ALA A 633 8.17 22.47 12.51
N LEU A 634 8.71 21.50 11.75
CA LEU A 634 7.97 20.68 10.78
C LEU A 634 8.35 19.20 10.96
N ARG A 635 7.35 18.34 11.17
CA ARG A 635 7.55 16.88 11.27
C ARG A 635 8.14 16.34 9.97
N ILE A 636 9.26 15.62 10.07
CA ILE A 636 9.96 15.05 8.92
C ILE A 636 9.41 13.66 8.55
N CYS A 637 9.24 12.76 9.51
CA CYS A 637 8.80 11.39 9.25
C CYS A 637 7.89 10.89 10.36
N ARG A 638 6.83 10.15 10.01
CA ARG A 638 5.98 9.44 10.97
C ARG A 638 5.26 8.26 10.31
N GLU A 639 5.02 7.21 11.09
CA GLU A 639 4.09 6.15 10.71
C GLU A 639 2.64 6.65 10.84
N VAL A 640 1.89 6.60 9.74
CA VAL A 640 0.49 7.08 9.66
C VAL A 640 -0.49 6.04 9.11
N ALA A 641 0.05 4.92 8.65
CA ALA A 641 -0.66 3.66 8.45
C ALA A 641 0.29 2.56 8.97
N THR A 642 -0.26 1.45 9.45
CA THR A 642 0.55 0.39 10.05
C THR A 642 1.69 -0.03 9.12
N GLU A 643 2.90 -0.07 9.66
CA GLU A 643 4.13 -0.41 8.94
C GLU A 643 4.44 0.46 7.70
N ARG A 644 3.88 1.68 7.60
CA ARG A 644 4.11 2.63 6.50
C ARG A 644 4.48 4.01 7.01
N ASP A 645 5.74 4.38 6.76
CA ASP A 645 6.20 5.74 7.04
C ASP A 645 5.79 6.69 5.93
N LEU A 646 5.29 7.86 6.34
CA LEU A 646 5.12 9.03 5.50
C LEU A 646 6.25 10.00 5.85
N LEU A 647 7.06 10.33 4.84
CA LEU A 647 8.10 11.37 4.95
C LEU A 647 7.55 12.67 4.38
N ASN A 648 7.74 13.80 5.06
CA ASN A 648 7.56 15.14 4.51
C ASN A 648 8.90 15.88 4.57
N CYS A 649 9.46 16.22 3.41
CA CYS A 649 10.69 16.99 3.38
C CYS A 649 10.69 18.03 2.27
N HIS A 650 11.07 19.26 2.63
CA HIS A 650 11.16 20.41 1.74
C HIS A 650 9.90 20.67 0.89
N GLY A 651 8.72 20.37 1.44
CA GLY A 651 7.43 20.57 0.77
C GLY A 651 7.06 19.44 -0.19
N THR A 652 7.46 18.20 0.09
CA THR A 652 6.98 17.02 -0.63
C THR A 652 6.72 15.90 0.36
N PHE A 653 5.54 15.29 0.25
CA PHE A 653 5.23 14.03 0.91
C PHE A 653 5.76 12.87 0.07
N TYR A 654 6.37 11.89 0.72
CA TYR A 654 6.89 10.68 0.12
C TYR A 654 6.36 9.46 0.88
N GLU A 655 5.95 8.44 0.14
CA GLU A 655 5.82 7.08 0.66
C GLU A 655 7.24 6.56 0.93
N LEU A 656 7.47 6.12 2.17
CA LEU A 656 8.75 5.59 2.62
C LEU A 656 8.56 4.15 3.11
N PRO A 657 9.01 3.15 2.33
CA PRO A 657 9.04 1.76 2.76
C PRO A 657 9.80 1.56 4.08
N ALA A 658 9.47 0.46 4.75
CA ALA A 658 10.20 -0.04 5.92
C ALA A 658 11.69 -0.32 5.59
N GLU A 659 12.58 -0.29 6.59
CA GLU A 659 14.01 -0.57 6.39
C GLU A 659 14.28 -2.00 5.89
N ASN A 660 13.44 -2.95 6.31
CA ASN A 660 13.45 -4.34 5.83
C ASN A 660 12.78 -4.54 4.46
N ALA A 661 12.18 -3.48 3.90
CA ALA A 661 11.73 -3.36 2.51
C ALA A 661 12.61 -2.34 1.75
N ASP A 662 13.87 -2.24 2.17
CA ASP A 662 14.97 -1.44 1.60
C ASP A 662 14.87 0.09 1.78
N GLY A 663 13.83 0.57 2.45
CA GLY A 663 13.74 1.91 2.98
C GLY A 663 13.88 3.01 1.92
N TYR A 664 14.81 3.93 2.17
CA TYR A 664 15.04 5.08 1.29
C TYR A 664 15.34 4.71 -0.15
N ALA A 665 15.98 3.57 -0.41
CA ALA A 665 16.29 3.13 -1.77
C ALA A 665 15.03 2.98 -2.63
N LYS A 666 13.87 2.75 -2.00
CA LYS A 666 12.55 2.53 -2.61
C LYS A 666 11.54 3.67 -2.35
N ILE A 667 12.01 4.82 -1.89
CA ILE A 667 11.17 6.01 -1.66
C ILE A 667 10.42 6.42 -2.94
N ARG A 668 9.20 6.95 -2.77
CA ARG A 668 8.35 7.45 -3.86
C ARG A 668 7.69 8.78 -3.47
N PRO A 669 7.85 9.86 -4.27
CA PRO A 669 7.12 11.10 -4.02
C PRO A 669 5.62 10.93 -4.32
N VAL A 670 4.78 11.45 -3.44
CA VAL A 670 3.32 11.43 -3.54
C VAL A 670 2.83 12.75 -4.15
N ALA A 671 3.18 13.86 -3.52
CA ALA A 671 2.77 15.20 -3.92
C ALA A 671 3.67 16.28 -3.30
N SER A 672 3.90 17.35 -4.05
CA SER A 672 4.56 18.55 -3.55
C SER A 672 3.55 19.61 -3.11
N HIS A 673 3.92 20.41 -2.11
CA HIS A 673 3.05 21.42 -1.51
C HIS A 673 3.84 22.61 -0.94
N ASN A 674 3.15 23.73 -0.72
CA ASN A 674 3.67 24.90 -0.02
C ASN A 674 3.04 25.07 1.37
N LEU A 675 2.47 24.01 1.94
CA LEU A 675 1.86 24.01 3.27
C LEU A 675 2.88 23.90 4.40
N ARG A 676 2.59 24.56 5.51
CA ARG A 676 3.38 24.57 6.75
C ARG A 676 2.86 23.52 7.72
N VAL A 677 3.02 22.25 7.37
CA VAL A 677 2.56 21.13 8.21
C VAL A 677 3.49 20.99 9.42
N ASN A 678 3.03 21.43 10.59
CA ASN A 678 3.83 21.36 11.81
C ASN A 678 3.99 19.92 12.31
N ASP A 679 2.88 19.19 12.45
CA ASP A 679 2.85 17.78 12.80
C ASP A 679 1.70 17.08 12.05
N TYR A 680 1.81 15.75 11.91
CA TYR A 680 0.76 14.90 11.35
C TYR A 680 0.70 13.58 12.11
N ALA A 681 -0.46 12.92 12.15
CA ALA A 681 -0.69 11.67 12.88
C ALA A 681 -1.83 10.86 12.27
N SER A 682 -1.91 9.57 12.61
CA SER A 682 -3.11 8.76 12.37
C SER A 682 -4.06 8.82 13.58
N TYR A 683 -5.36 8.91 13.32
CA TYR A 683 -6.40 8.85 14.34
C TYR A 683 -7.72 8.32 13.75
N ARG A 684 -8.21 7.18 14.24
CA ARG A 684 -9.50 6.59 13.80
C ARG A 684 -9.55 6.39 12.28
N GLY A 685 -8.43 5.98 11.69
CA GLY A 685 -8.25 5.83 10.24
C GLY A 685 -8.09 7.13 9.45
N LEU A 686 -8.06 8.30 10.11
CA LEU A 686 -7.81 9.59 9.48
C LEU A 686 -6.33 9.96 9.54
N LEU A 687 -5.84 10.61 8.47
CA LEU A 687 -4.67 11.47 8.56
C LEU A 687 -5.13 12.80 9.18
N VAL A 688 -4.48 13.19 10.28
CA VAL A 688 -4.71 14.47 10.96
C VAL A 688 -3.46 15.32 10.85
N MET A 689 -3.61 16.62 10.55
CA MET A 689 -2.49 17.56 10.37
C MET A 689 -2.69 18.84 11.19
N THR A 690 -1.59 19.38 11.71
CA THR A 690 -1.51 20.73 12.32
C THR A 690 -0.74 21.70 11.42
N GLY A 691 -0.83 23.00 11.72
CA GLY A 691 -0.34 24.07 10.85
C GLY A 691 -1.49 24.82 10.18
N ILE A 692 -2.42 25.32 11.00
CA ILE A 692 -3.70 25.90 10.57
C ILE A 692 -3.64 27.42 10.66
N ASP A 693 -4.18 28.10 9.65
CA ASP A 693 -4.56 29.50 9.76
C ASP A 693 -5.94 29.60 10.42
N LEU A 694 -5.96 29.94 11.72
CA LEU A 694 -7.21 30.04 12.49
C LEU A 694 -8.19 31.07 11.93
N ASN A 695 -7.71 32.10 11.21
CA ASN A 695 -8.59 33.10 10.60
C ASN A 695 -9.36 32.54 9.39
N ALA A 696 -8.79 31.52 8.72
CA ALA A 696 -9.38 30.86 7.57
C ALA A 696 -10.07 29.51 7.91
N ALA A 697 -9.85 28.99 9.12
CA ALA A 697 -10.23 27.64 9.54
C ALA A 697 -11.73 27.31 9.46
N ALA A 698 -12.61 28.25 9.84
CA ALA A 698 -14.04 27.97 10.02
C ALA A 698 -14.83 27.71 8.72
N LYS A 699 -14.19 27.80 7.55
CA LYS A 699 -14.83 27.68 6.24
C LYS A 699 -14.62 26.31 5.57
N ASN A 700 -13.90 25.39 6.21
CA ASN A 700 -13.56 24.11 5.64
C ASN A 700 -14.09 22.97 6.51
N GLU A 701 -14.87 22.06 5.92
CA GLU A 701 -15.42 20.90 6.61
C GLU A 701 -14.35 19.94 7.13
N HIS A 702 -13.15 19.97 6.53
CA HIS A 702 -12.01 19.18 6.97
C HIS A 702 -11.25 19.78 8.16
N ILE A 703 -11.58 21.00 8.61
CA ILE A 703 -10.91 21.65 9.74
C ILE A 703 -11.80 21.62 10.98
N ILE A 704 -11.31 20.96 12.02
CA ILE A 704 -11.94 20.91 13.33
C ILE A 704 -11.31 21.99 14.20
N VAL A 705 -12.12 22.98 14.60
CA VAL A 705 -11.70 24.08 15.47
C VAL A 705 -12.17 23.81 16.90
N SER A 706 -11.34 24.13 17.90
CA SER A 706 -11.70 23.98 19.30
C SER A 706 -12.80 24.94 19.73
N ASP A 707 -13.54 24.58 20.79
CA ASP A 707 -14.65 25.40 21.31
C ASP A 707 -14.20 26.82 21.72
N ASP A 708 -12.97 26.94 22.24
CA ASP A 708 -12.34 28.22 22.61
C ASP A 708 -11.67 28.95 21.43
N LYS A 709 -11.69 28.36 20.23
CA LYS A 709 -11.13 28.85 18.97
C LYS A 709 -9.62 29.09 18.97
N LYS A 710 -8.88 28.46 19.90
CA LYS A 710 -7.43 28.62 20.03
C LYS A 710 -6.60 27.50 19.42
N ALA A 711 -7.23 26.38 19.07
CA ALA A 711 -6.58 25.24 18.44
C ALA A 711 -7.43 24.72 17.28
N ALA A 712 -6.79 24.13 16.29
CA ALA A 712 -7.47 23.47 15.19
C ALA A 712 -6.60 22.37 14.57
N VAL A 713 -7.24 21.42 13.91
CA VAL A 713 -6.60 20.36 13.13
C VAL A 713 -7.33 20.16 11.80
N TRP A 714 -6.61 19.75 10.77
CA TRP A 714 -7.19 19.26 9.52
C TRP A 714 -7.32 17.73 9.58
N ALA A 715 -8.37 17.14 9.01
CA ALA A 715 -8.59 15.69 8.96
C ALA A 715 -9.07 15.20 7.58
N GLY A 716 -8.54 14.06 7.13
CA GLY A 716 -8.93 13.41 5.87
C GLY A 716 -8.36 11.99 5.74
N ALA A 717 -8.44 11.40 4.55
CA ALA A 717 -7.76 10.14 4.25
C ALA A 717 -6.30 10.41 3.84
N ILE A 718 -5.39 9.47 4.10
CA ILE A 718 -4.00 9.58 3.59
C ILE A 718 -3.95 9.71 2.06
N ASP A 719 -4.87 9.04 1.36
CA ASP A 719 -5.02 9.13 -0.09
C ASP A 719 -5.51 10.50 -0.59
N ASP A 720 -5.96 11.41 0.28
CA ASP A 720 -6.20 12.80 -0.13
C ASP A 720 -4.91 13.54 -0.48
N LEU A 721 -3.75 13.06 -0.02
CA LEU A 721 -2.45 13.67 -0.36
C LEU A 721 -2.20 13.70 -1.88
N TRP A 722 -2.78 12.77 -2.65
CA TRP A 722 -2.71 12.82 -4.12
C TRP A 722 -3.29 14.12 -4.70
N LYS A 723 -4.23 14.76 -3.99
CA LYS A 723 -4.92 16.00 -4.39
C LYS A 723 -4.16 17.28 -4.00
N LEU A 724 -2.98 17.19 -3.38
CA LEU A 724 -2.09 18.33 -3.18
C LEU A 724 -1.43 18.78 -4.49
N GLY A 725 -1.32 17.86 -5.45
CA GLY A 725 -0.77 18.12 -6.77
C GLY A 725 0.31 17.11 -7.16
N LYS A 726 0.83 17.23 -8.37
CA LYS A 726 1.95 16.41 -8.82
C LYS A 726 3.29 16.80 -8.14
N PRO A 727 4.24 15.87 -7.98
CA PRO A 727 5.57 16.17 -7.49
C PRO A 727 6.31 17.18 -8.38
N THR A 728 6.92 18.18 -7.75
CA THR A 728 7.77 19.21 -8.38
C THR A 728 9.00 19.45 -7.51
N GLY A 729 10.02 20.10 -8.06
CA GLY A 729 11.21 20.42 -7.28
C GLY A 729 12.40 20.77 -8.17
N HIS A 730 13.51 21.09 -7.51
CA HIS A 730 14.74 21.44 -8.20
C HIS A 730 15.97 21.04 -7.37
N GLY A 731 17.14 21.13 -7.99
CA GLY A 731 18.42 20.90 -7.33
C GLY A 731 19.17 19.72 -7.91
N GLY A 732 20.12 19.14 -7.19
CA GLY A 732 20.90 18.02 -7.72
C GLY A 732 22.04 17.62 -6.80
N PRO A 733 22.87 16.63 -7.21
CA PRO A 733 23.89 16.11 -6.33
C PRO A 733 25.14 16.99 -6.24
N TRP A 734 25.38 17.87 -7.22
CA TRP A 734 26.50 18.82 -7.23
C TRP A 734 26.06 20.25 -7.56
N ASN A 735 26.55 21.20 -6.78
CA ASN A 735 26.42 22.64 -7.04
C ASN A 735 27.73 23.33 -6.63
N ALA A 736 28.53 23.72 -7.63
CA ALA A 736 29.89 24.24 -7.43
C ALA A 736 30.74 23.29 -6.55
N THR A 737 30.63 21.98 -6.82
CA THR A 737 31.26 20.93 -6.00
C THR A 737 32.58 20.51 -6.60
N SER A 738 33.64 20.44 -5.79
CA SER A 738 34.92 19.85 -6.21
C SER A 738 34.77 18.34 -6.34
N VAL A 739 35.00 17.82 -7.54
CA VAL A 739 34.85 16.39 -7.88
C VAL A 739 36.17 15.82 -8.39
N LYS A 740 36.38 14.51 -8.20
CA LYS A 740 37.49 13.77 -8.80
C LYS A 740 37.07 13.09 -10.09
N ALA A 741 38.05 12.81 -10.95
CA ALA A 741 37.83 12.03 -12.16
C ALA A 741 37.23 10.66 -11.82
N ASN A 742 36.16 10.29 -12.53
CA ASN A 742 35.45 9.02 -12.45
C ASN A 742 34.82 8.69 -11.09
N GLU A 743 34.84 9.62 -10.12
CA GLU A 743 34.12 9.46 -8.86
C GLU A 743 32.64 9.81 -9.08
N THR A 744 31.75 8.93 -8.59
CA THR A 744 30.32 9.10 -8.75
C THR A 744 29.74 10.01 -7.69
N SER A 745 28.77 10.84 -8.08
CA SER A 745 27.95 11.60 -7.14
C SER A 745 27.13 10.71 -6.22
N ASP A 746 26.62 11.27 -5.12
CA ASP A 746 25.51 10.66 -4.38
C ASP A 746 24.31 10.44 -5.34
N PRO A 747 23.50 9.39 -5.12
CA PRO A 747 22.21 9.21 -5.79
C PRO A 747 21.27 10.41 -5.58
N TYR A 748 20.66 10.90 -6.66
CA TYR A 748 19.62 11.92 -6.63
C TYR A 748 18.30 11.37 -7.14
N LEU A 749 17.20 11.66 -6.45
CA LEU A 749 15.88 11.13 -6.80
C LEU A 749 15.39 11.75 -8.12
N ILE A 750 15.09 10.91 -9.11
CA ILE A 750 14.56 11.31 -10.42
C ILE A 750 13.23 10.62 -10.76
N GLY A 751 12.92 9.52 -10.08
CA GLY A 751 11.71 8.74 -10.31
C GLY A 751 10.44 9.46 -9.90
N PHE A 752 9.35 9.15 -10.60
CA PHE A 752 7.99 9.65 -10.34
C PHE A 752 7.80 11.18 -10.51
N TYR A 753 8.81 11.92 -10.95
CA TYR A 753 8.68 13.29 -11.47
C TYR A 753 8.47 13.27 -12.98
N ASP A 754 7.63 14.17 -13.49
CA ASP A 754 7.50 14.44 -14.92
C ASP A 754 8.29 15.70 -15.33
N GLN A 755 8.36 15.97 -16.65
CA GLN A 755 9.02 17.17 -17.22
C GLN A 755 10.42 17.45 -16.63
N ARG A 756 11.28 16.44 -16.67
CA ARG A 756 12.60 16.49 -16.04
C ARG A 756 13.63 17.07 -17.01
N SER A 757 14.46 17.98 -16.52
CA SER A 757 15.66 18.44 -17.24
C SER A 757 16.86 18.52 -16.31
N VAL A 758 18.07 18.49 -16.88
CA VAL A 758 19.33 18.69 -16.16
C VAL A 758 20.18 19.74 -16.86
N GLN A 759 20.77 20.65 -16.09
CA GLN A 759 21.80 21.57 -16.50
C GLN A 759 23.16 21.13 -15.93
N LEU A 760 24.15 21.05 -16.80
CA LEU A 760 25.53 20.63 -16.50
C LEU A 760 26.49 21.79 -16.77
N SER A 761 27.39 22.08 -15.83
CA SER A 761 28.45 23.09 -16.00
C SER A 761 29.69 22.79 -15.15
N HIS A 762 30.82 23.41 -15.47
CA HIS A 762 32.08 23.25 -14.74
C HIS A 762 32.97 24.50 -14.80
N LYS A 763 33.97 24.57 -13.91
CA LYS A 763 35.00 25.65 -13.89
C LYS A 763 36.36 25.26 -14.49
N ALA A 764 36.53 24.05 -15.02
CA ALA A 764 37.77 23.68 -15.72
C ALA A 764 38.01 24.50 -17.00
N THR A 765 39.29 24.66 -17.37
CA THR A 765 39.75 25.37 -18.59
C THR A 765 39.75 24.50 -19.85
N THR A 766 39.44 23.20 -19.72
CA THR A 766 39.32 22.25 -20.83
C THR A 766 37.93 21.58 -20.78
N PRO A 767 37.41 21.06 -21.91
CA PRO A 767 36.11 20.41 -21.94
C PRO A 767 36.02 19.25 -20.94
N VAL A 768 34.89 19.13 -20.24
CA VAL A 768 34.62 18.04 -19.27
C VAL A 768 33.50 17.17 -19.80
N THR A 769 33.68 15.86 -19.76
CA THR A 769 32.63 14.89 -20.12
C THR A 769 31.93 14.38 -18.88
N PHE A 770 30.64 14.65 -18.79
CA PHE A 770 29.75 14.10 -17.77
C PHE A 770 29.18 12.78 -18.27
N THR A 771 29.24 11.74 -17.45
CA THR A 771 28.48 10.50 -17.67
C THR A 771 27.31 10.46 -16.71
N ILE A 772 26.14 10.17 -17.26
CA ILE A 772 24.87 10.01 -16.54
C ILE A 772 24.61 8.51 -16.41
N GLU A 773 24.39 8.07 -15.16
CA GLU A 773 24.03 6.70 -14.83
C GLU A 773 22.68 6.69 -14.10
N ALA A 774 21.87 5.67 -14.37
CA ALA A 774 20.56 5.48 -13.77
C ALA A 774 20.53 4.18 -12.96
N ASP A 775 19.84 4.19 -11.83
CA ASP A 775 19.44 2.98 -11.12
C ASP A 775 17.91 2.88 -11.24
N PRO A 776 17.42 2.02 -12.16
CA PRO A 776 15.99 1.94 -12.44
C PRO A 776 15.18 1.56 -11.21
N VAL A 777 15.67 0.60 -10.42
CA VAL A 777 14.93 -0.04 -9.33
C VAL A 777 15.25 0.56 -7.97
N GLY A 778 16.41 1.21 -7.80
CA GLY A 778 16.96 1.56 -6.49
C GLY A 778 17.52 0.36 -5.74
N THR A 779 18.24 -0.52 -6.43
CA THR A 779 18.94 -1.68 -5.80
C THR A 779 20.47 -1.52 -5.81
N GLY A 780 20.98 -0.40 -6.30
CA GLY A 780 22.40 -0.19 -6.55
C GLY A 780 22.90 -0.73 -7.88
N VAL A 781 22.00 -1.20 -8.76
CA VAL A 781 22.33 -1.66 -10.12
C VAL A 781 22.35 -0.46 -11.07
N TRP A 782 23.54 0.14 -11.21
CA TRP A 782 23.74 1.35 -12.02
C TRP A 782 24.01 1.03 -13.49
N MET A 783 23.24 1.67 -14.36
CA MET A 783 23.28 1.48 -15.81
C MET A 783 23.69 2.78 -16.51
N PRO A 784 24.72 2.77 -17.36
CA PRO A 784 25.08 3.93 -18.18
C PRO A 784 23.93 4.35 -19.09
N TYR A 785 23.65 5.64 -19.14
CA TYR A 785 22.59 6.19 -19.99
C TYR A 785 23.13 7.08 -21.11
N LYS A 786 23.90 8.11 -20.74
CA LYS A 786 24.31 9.15 -21.67
C LYS A 786 25.58 9.86 -21.22
N THR A 787 26.41 10.24 -22.19
CA THR A 787 27.56 11.11 -21.97
C THR A 787 27.33 12.47 -22.62
N ILE A 788 27.70 13.56 -21.93
CA ILE A 788 27.57 14.93 -22.44
C ILE A 788 28.89 15.66 -22.18
N THR A 789 29.56 16.11 -23.23
CA THR A 789 30.76 16.95 -23.12
C THR A 789 30.37 18.42 -23.09
N VAL A 790 30.83 19.12 -22.05
CA VAL A 790 30.59 20.55 -21.83
C VAL A 790 31.88 21.31 -22.07
N ALA A 791 31.81 22.42 -22.80
CA ALA A 791 32.96 23.28 -23.07
C ALA A 791 33.24 24.25 -21.90
N PRO A 792 34.49 24.71 -21.71
CA PRO A 792 34.85 25.69 -20.68
C PRO A 792 33.96 26.93 -20.71
N GLY A 793 33.48 27.36 -19.53
CA GLY A 793 32.63 28.55 -19.38
C GLY A 793 31.24 28.44 -20.02
N LYS A 794 30.82 27.24 -20.45
CA LYS A 794 29.48 26.97 -20.98
C LYS A 794 28.66 26.10 -20.03
N ALA A 795 27.36 26.10 -20.24
CA ALA A 795 26.43 25.14 -19.64
C ALA A 795 25.75 24.33 -20.75
N SER A 796 25.41 23.08 -20.47
CA SER A 796 24.61 22.24 -21.35
C SER A 796 23.31 21.86 -20.63
N THR A 797 22.18 21.92 -21.33
CA THR A 797 20.89 21.51 -20.80
C THR A 797 20.39 20.30 -21.57
N PHE A 798 19.88 19.31 -20.85
CA PHE A 798 19.28 18.11 -21.43
C PHE A 798 17.91 17.85 -20.81
N ALA A 799 16.88 17.74 -21.65
CA ALA A 799 15.55 17.32 -21.23
C ALA A 799 15.44 15.80 -21.34
N PHE A 800 15.00 15.14 -20.27
CA PHE A 800 14.78 13.69 -20.29
C PHE A 800 13.48 13.38 -21.04
N PRO A 801 13.49 12.40 -21.96
CA PRO A 801 12.27 11.99 -22.63
C PRO A 801 11.29 11.32 -21.64
N ALA A 802 10.01 11.24 -22.02
CA ALA A 802 8.95 10.69 -21.17
C ALA A 802 9.12 9.19 -20.90
N ASP A 803 9.76 8.47 -21.80
CA ASP A 803 10.03 7.03 -21.71
C ASP A 803 11.27 6.70 -20.85
N PHE A 804 12.15 7.67 -20.57
CA PHE A 804 13.22 7.51 -19.59
C PHE A 804 12.59 7.36 -18.21
N GLN A 805 12.76 6.24 -17.55
CA GLN A 805 12.27 6.05 -16.19
C GLN A 805 13.36 5.37 -15.37
N ALA A 806 13.62 5.91 -14.20
CA ALA A 806 14.51 5.33 -13.22
C ALA A 806 14.16 5.89 -11.85
N ARG A 807 14.53 5.19 -10.79
CA ARG A 807 14.35 5.69 -9.43
C ARG A 807 15.41 6.72 -9.06
N TRP A 808 16.68 6.39 -9.31
CA TRP A 808 17.82 7.25 -8.99
C TRP A 808 18.67 7.58 -10.22
N ILE A 809 19.31 8.74 -10.17
CA ILE A 809 20.31 9.19 -11.13
C ILE A 809 21.60 9.58 -10.39
N ARG A 810 22.75 9.39 -11.02
CA ARG A 810 24.04 9.90 -10.55
C ARG A 810 24.93 10.33 -11.71
N PHE A 811 25.99 11.08 -11.38
CA PHE A 811 26.89 11.67 -12.36
C PHE A 811 28.35 11.35 -12.04
N LYS A 812 29.20 11.25 -13.06
CA LYS A 812 30.66 11.23 -12.95
C LYS A 812 31.28 12.13 -14.02
N THR A 813 32.43 12.74 -13.74
CA THR A 813 33.19 13.52 -14.72
C THR A 813 34.45 12.76 -15.14
N ASP A 814 34.88 12.91 -16.39
CA ASP A 814 36.12 12.30 -16.89
C ASP A 814 37.41 12.86 -16.26
N ARG A 815 37.31 14.02 -15.58
CA ARG A 815 38.42 14.69 -14.92
C ARG A 815 38.00 15.39 -13.63
N ALA A 816 38.98 15.70 -12.79
CA ALA A 816 38.78 16.52 -11.61
C ALA A 816 38.46 17.97 -12.02
N CYS A 817 37.43 18.55 -11.40
CA CYS A 817 37.02 19.93 -11.62
C CYS A 817 36.08 20.40 -10.51
N GLU A 818 35.68 21.67 -10.53
CA GLU A 818 34.48 22.11 -9.83
C GLU A 818 33.29 21.99 -10.79
N ALA A 819 32.30 21.17 -10.45
CA ALA A 819 31.18 20.80 -11.31
C ALA A 819 29.82 21.12 -10.67
N THR A 820 28.82 21.31 -11.54
CA THR A 820 27.42 21.55 -11.17
C THR A 820 26.50 20.68 -12.02
N THR A 821 25.54 20.04 -11.38
CA THR A 821 24.51 19.20 -11.99
C THR A 821 23.17 19.55 -11.34
N LEU A 822 22.37 20.39 -12.00
CA LEU A 822 21.09 20.88 -11.46
C LEU A 822 19.94 20.37 -12.31
N LEU A 823 19.05 19.62 -11.68
CA LEU A 823 17.80 19.12 -12.22
C LEU A 823 16.64 20.05 -11.86
N GLU A 824 15.65 20.07 -12.75
CA GLU A 824 14.39 20.79 -12.59
C GLU A 824 13.22 19.86 -12.94
N TYR A 825 12.19 19.90 -12.11
CA TYR A 825 10.95 19.13 -12.22
C TYR A 825 9.76 20.10 -12.15
N LYS A 826 8.87 20.06 -13.16
CA LYS A 826 7.80 21.05 -13.37
C LYS A 826 6.42 20.45 -13.35
#